data_AF-A0A0W0ZGJ9-F1
#
_entry.id   AF-A0A0W0ZGJ9-F1
#
_cell.length_a   1.000
_cell.length_b   1.000
_cell.length_c   1.000
_cell.angle_alpha   90.00
_cell.angle_beta   90.00
_cell.angle_gamma   90.00
#
_symmetry.space_group_name_H-M   'P 1'
#
loop_
_entity.id
_entity.type
_entity.pdbx_description
1 polymer ?
#
loop_
_entity_poly.entity_id
_entity_poly.type
_entity_poly.pdbx_seq_one_letter_code
_entity_poly.pdbx_strand_id
1 'polypeptide(L)'
;MSGSKKEITKSITSDKLHNENCFHYLTNLKVPRALLTLNLLPPEIVAGLQQLQDNSADPEADPVYIKFRTHYVTKDENNENNDENYPYADLYTKLFDWLEENTQTIYYDLRQKLLADAERIKLFQPITSTSPIFPLALKERGILPRIKAINEISPNENFEGRTFKQAMNLRAIELQKEAAALDEFIKSLYANDNHILETTFEHIKDIPLHQTPRSPKIEHSISHYVSDEGKRVNRESNSPAYEGSRQGRFLAMMSNNYKPQHGTSLSTVRHYKYKSDDDPIEYRFGTQGQRHHGEARISPLFELFLDIQDREEEDRLEKIKKERATQQENAGKVPTKVEKDEDRITHVYFNFLGRDRTDPEGLKEKALTEKLEELELHNENGMLHGHKNIAVITLPADKGLMSKDSYARTKKKHNIDDVKEEFLRIAQESPGGRDLRLMDKLPDDLTKYKGSYIYINNSDSKTLFYIKADGKSEEVPVNDFSQFDKKLYDIKDDEATELHLSDEQVKSLVTANGGHTPPALPEIKDFHISERIREKIFRGENGKYSRESEEEILNSLIEKSFKALGYDKKTKLSDAQRQAVWFHFLKYELTNHIISSLQPKSINFTCKDAIDRGGVASAYYNLVKSFEPLTEQQIQAGKVKIPMSRKEFDQALHAAPAMVKGRGMNHHIKLIWNAVDAYVTQNHAQLQADKDKSWLIEWRDFNCPHNRVAKLLKQRIVECRAELEERSNANPDDPWIKEGQAILHKLEHHSAKGVSGKRLLLETVSRTTTIAIHPEARTEENYKCYKELRKNLSIAHPELHVLGGLMKAFAGAILYVLSGKKLDIGMSSGWATFKAGRDISSRESLQSEMHDMKRKLKELVNTPLKSETDGVINEEEKEEEEVLNTDKRENQSAMKRELDGLRKKEEDPFYSPPTSIEI
;
A
#
# COMPACT_ATOMS: atom_id res chain seq x y z
N MET A 1 29.79 18.69 -6.07
CA MET A 1 30.90 17.76 -6.28
C MET A 1 30.36 16.43 -6.77
N SER A 2 30.81 16.04 -7.97
CA SER A 2 30.35 14.91 -8.77
C SER A 2 30.70 13.57 -8.11
N GLY A 3 29.76 13.03 -7.33
CA GLY A 3 29.76 11.61 -7.03
C GLY A 3 29.52 10.85 -8.33
N SER A 4 30.38 9.87 -8.61
CA SER A 4 30.23 8.88 -9.69
C SER A 4 28.75 8.45 -9.79
N LYS A 5 28.04 9.01 -10.77
CA LYS A 5 26.77 8.47 -11.22
C LYS A 5 27.14 7.14 -11.85
N LYS A 6 26.85 6.03 -11.17
CA LYS A 6 26.59 4.78 -11.87
C LYS A 6 25.44 5.14 -12.82
N GLU A 7 25.73 5.33 -14.11
CA GLU A 7 24.68 5.47 -15.12
C GLU A 7 23.92 4.15 -15.06
N ILE A 8 22.83 4.13 -14.29
CA ILE A 8 21.77 3.18 -14.57
C ILE A 8 21.30 3.62 -15.95
N THR A 9 21.73 2.89 -16.98
CA THR A 9 21.30 3.12 -18.35
C THR A 9 19.78 3.16 -18.34
N LYS A 10 19.21 4.29 -18.79
CA LYS A 10 17.75 4.47 -18.84
C LYS A 10 17.19 3.38 -19.75
N SER A 11 16.45 2.44 -19.18
CA SER A 11 15.86 1.33 -19.94
C SER A 11 14.57 1.75 -20.64
N ILE A 12 13.81 2.70 -20.05
CA ILE A 12 12.49 3.11 -20.53
C ILE A 12 12.15 4.56 -20.11
N THR A 13 11.41 5.28 -20.95
CA THR A 13 10.86 6.61 -20.61
C THR A 13 9.49 6.46 -19.94
N SER A 14 9.03 7.49 -19.22
CA SER A 14 7.72 7.46 -18.57
C SER A 14 6.58 7.35 -19.58
N ASP A 15 6.69 8.00 -20.74
CA ASP A 15 5.71 7.90 -21.83
C ASP A 15 5.61 6.47 -22.41
N LYS A 16 6.75 5.79 -22.62
CA LYS A 16 6.80 4.40 -23.09
C LYS A 16 6.26 3.42 -22.06
N LEU A 17 6.67 3.56 -20.80
CA LEU A 17 6.19 2.73 -19.69
C LEU A 17 4.67 2.87 -19.52
N HIS A 18 4.13 4.08 -19.67
CA HIS A 18 2.70 4.29 -19.63
C HIS A 18 1.98 3.62 -20.81
N ASN A 19 2.55 3.70 -22.02
CA ASN A 19 2.01 3.04 -23.20
C ASN A 19 1.91 1.51 -23.02
N GLU A 20 2.98 0.90 -22.51
CA GLU A 20 3.05 -0.53 -22.19
C GLU A 20 2.01 -0.92 -21.12
N ASN A 21 1.89 -0.12 -20.06
CA ASN A 21 0.86 -0.35 -19.04
C ASN A 21 -0.57 -0.24 -19.60
N CYS A 22 -0.83 0.71 -20.51
CA CYS A 22 -2.12 0.83 -21.19
C CYS A 22 -2.39 -0.36 -22.13
N PHE A 23 -1.37 -0.89 -22.80
CA PHE A 23 -1.50 -2.13 -23.56
C PHE A 23 -1.96 -3.29 -22.67
N HIS A 24 -1.24 -3.57 -21.58
CA HIS A 24 -1.59 -4.65 -20.66
C HIS A 24 -2.97 -4.47 -20.04
N TYR A 25 -3.35 -3.23 -19.76
CA TYR A 25 -4.70 -2.91 -19.30
C TYR A 25 -5.77 -3.28 -20.33
N LEU A 26 -5.60 -2.80 -21.57
CA LEU A 26 -6.60 -2.93 -22.63
C LEU A 26 -6.75 -4.38 -23.11
N THR A 27 -5.66 -5.14 -23.19
CA THR A 27 -5.69 -6.55 -23.60
C THR A 27 -6.35 -7.46 -22.58
N ASN A 28 -6.47 -7.02 -21.32
CA ASN A 28 -7.15 -7.77 -20.27
C ASN A 28 -8.66 -7.46 -20.18
N LEU A 29 -9.18 -6.51 -20.96
CA LEU A 29 -10.61 -6.20 -20.99
C LEU A 29 -11.44 -7.32 -21.61
N LYS A 30 -12.63 -7.56 -21.03
CA LYS A 30 -13.62 -8.52 -21.54
C LYS A 30 -14.58 -7.84 -22.52
N VAL A 31 -14.06 -7.35 -23.64
CA VAL A 31 -14.87 -6.59 -24.62
C VAL A 31 -15.81 -7.52 -25.39
N PRO A 32 -17.15 -7.33 -25.31
CA PRO A 32 -18.11 -8.18 -26.01
C PRO A 32 -18.15 -7.85 -27.51
N ARG A 33 -18.23 -8.88 -28.35
CA ARG A 33 -18.34 -8.70 -29.82
C ARG A 33 -19.58 -7.92 -30.24
N ALA A 34 -20.63 -7.95 -29.42
CA ALA A 34 -21.86 -7.17 -29.64
C ALA A 34 -21.58 -5.67 -29.78
N LEU A 35 -20.61 -5.11 -29.04
CA LEU A 35 -20.27 -3.69 -29.11
C LEU A 35 -19.68 -3.30 -30.48
N LEU A 36 -18.93 -4.22 -31.11
CA LEU A 36 -18.40 -4.04 -32.45
C LEU A 36 -19.45 -4.26 -33.52
N THR A 37 -20.14 -5.40 -33.48
CA THR A 37 -21.10 -5.81 -34.53
C THR A 37 -22.32 -4.90 -34.63
N LEU A 38 -22.71 -4.25 -33.55
CA LEU A 38 -23.79 -3.27 -33.51
C LEU A 38 -23.32 -1.82 -33.79
N ASN A 39 -22.04 -1.61 -34.11
CA ASN A 39 -21.43 -0.29 -34.32
C ASN A 39 -21.72 0.67 -33.16
N LEU A 40 -21.66 0.16 -31.92
CA LEU A 40 -21.91 0.99 -30.74
C LEU A 40 -20.68 1.81 -30.38
N LEU A 41 -19.48 1.37 -30.74
CA LEU A 41 -18.23 2.12 -30.50
C LEU A 41 -17.87 3.03 -31.70
N PRO A 42 -17.24 4.20 -31.45
CA PRO A 42 -16.68 5.04 -32.50
C PRO A 42 -15.68 4.28 -33.40
N PRO A 43 -15.64 4.55 -34.71
CA PRO A 43 -14.74 3.83 -35.64
C PRO A 43 -13.26 3.86 -35.25
N GLU A 44 -12.80 4.96 -34.64
CA GLU A 44 -11.42 5.10 -34.17
C GLU A 44 -11.08 4.18 -32.98
N ILE A 45 -12.02 4.01 -32.05
CA ILE A 45 -11.88 3.10 -30.91
C ILE A 45 -11.93 1.65 -31.42
N VAL A 46 -12.85 1.35 -32.34
CA VAL A 46 -12.92 0.03 -33.01
C VAL A 46 -11.59 -0.31 -33.68
N ALA A 47 -11.07 0.60 -34.49
CA ALA A 47 -9.79 0.40 -35.17
C ALA A 47 -8.64 0.18 -34.17
N GLY A 48 -8.63 0.90 -33.05
CA GLY A 48 -7.62 0.70 -32.00
C GLY A 48 -7.75 -0.64 -31.27
N LEU A 49 -8.97 -1.08 -30.95
CA LEU A 49 -9.19 -2.39 -30.37
C LEU A 49 -8.81 -3.52 -31.34
N GLN A 50 -9.01 -3.32 -32.66
CA GLN A 50 -8.55 -4.27 -33.68
C GLN A 50 -7.02 -4.40 -33.72
N GLN A 51 -6.27 -3.34 -33.42
CA GLN A 51 -4.80 -3.43 -33.30
C GLN A 51 -4.35 -4.32 -32.14
N LEU A 52 -5.20 -4.51 -31.13
CA LEU A 52 -4.92 -5.39 -30.00
C LEU A 52 -5.33 -6.85 -30.27
N GLN A 53 -6.07 -7.13 -31.35
CA GLN A 53 -6.61 -8.47 -31.61
C GLN A 53 -5.52 -9.48 -31.94
N ASP A 54 -5.71 -10.70 -31.45
CA ASP A 54 -4.89 -11.84 -31.84
C ASP A 54 -5.38 -12.37 -33.20
N ASN A 55 -4.77 -11.92 -34.29
CA ASN A 55 -5.12 -12.33 -35.65
C ASN A 55 -4.82 -13.82 -35.93
N SER A 56 -4.08 -14.50 -35.05
CA SER A 56 -3.83 -15.94 -35.12
C SER A 56 -4.88 -16.77 -34.39
N ALA A 57 -5.74 -16.14 -33.60
CA ALA A 57 -6.81 -16.82 -32.90
C ALA A 57 -7.91 -17.25 -33.86
N ASP A 58 -8.38 -18.49 -33.68
CA ASP A 58 -9.62 -18.95 -34.29
C ASP A 58 -10.79 -18.03 -33.86
N PRO A 59 -11.43 -17.29 -34.79
CA PRO A 59 -12.55 -16.42 -34.49
C PRO A 59 -13.73 -17.17 -33.88
N GLU A 60 -13.84 -18.49 -34.05
CA GLU A 60 -14.92 -19.29 -33.47
C GLU A 60 -14.63 -19.79 -32.04
N ALA A 61 -13.40 -19.64 -31.53
CA ALA A 61 -12.99 -20.19 -30.24
C ALA A 61 -13.67 -19.52 -29.02
N ASP A 62 -14.02 -18.24 -29.11
CA ASP A 62 -14.85 -17.55 -28.10
C ASP A 62 -15.87 -16.65 -28.82
N PRO A 63 -17.12 -17.10 -29.01
CA PRO A 63 -18.13 -16.35 -29.75
C PRO A 63 -18.61 -15.09 -29.00
N VAL A 64 -18.24 -14.90 -27.74
CA VAL A 64 -18.76 -13.84 -26.88
C VAL A 64 -17.80 -12.66 -26.81
N TYR A 65 -16.51 -12.92 -26.58
CA TYR A 65 -15.51 -11.87 -26.37
C TYR A 65 -14.55 -11.71 -27.55
N ILE A 66 -13.95 -10.53 -27.65
CA ILE A 66 -12.77 -10.32 -28.51
C ILE A 66 -11.56 -10.96 -27.83
N LYS A 67 -10.78 -11.73 -28.59
CA LYS A 67 -9.49 -12.24 -28.11
C LYS A 67 -8.37 -11.27 -28.48
N PHE A 68 -7.68 -10.77 -27.46
CA PHE A 68 -6.54 -9.87 -27.61
C PHE A 68 -5.20 -10.60 -27.51
N ARG A 69 -4.15 -9.98 -28.03
CA ARG A 69 -2.76 -10.40 -27.88
C ARG A 69 -2.34 -10.35 -26.42
N THR A 70 -1.44 -11.25 -26.01
CA THR A 70 -0.98 -11.37 -24.62
C THR A 70 0.42 -10.82 -24.38
N HIS A 71 1.18 -10.52 -25.44
CA HIS A 71 2.58 -10.08 -25.35
C HIS A 71 2.78 -8.72 -26.01
N TYR A 72 3.56 -7.87 -25.36
CA TYR A 72 3.98 -6.57 -25.87
C TYR A 72 5.25 -6.73 -26.71
N VAL A 73 5.19 -6.37 -27.99
CA VAL A 73 6.26 -6.59 -28.97
C VAL A 73 7.11 -5.34 -29.15
N THR A 74 8.38 -5.40 -28.74
CA THR A 74 9.30 -4.25 -28.71
C THR A 74 10.16 -4.09 -29.96
N LYS A 75 10.47 -5.19 -30.67
CA LYS A 75 11.19 -5.19 -31.96
C LYS A 75 10.82 -6.43 -32.77
N ASP A 76 10.36 -6.22 -34.00
CA ASP A 76 10.23 -7.27 -35.01
C ASP A 76 11.10 -6.90 -36.21
N GLU A 77 11.97 -7.81 -36.64
CA GLU A 77 12.85 -7.63 -37.81
C GLU A 77 12.04 -7.59 -39.13
N ASN A 78 10.77 -8.03 -39.11
CA ASN A 78 9.89 -8.14 -40.29
C ASN A 78 8.64 -7.24 -40.26
N ASN A 79 8.61 -6.24 -39.37
CA ASN A 79 7.74 -5.05 -39.35
C ASN A 79 6.29 -5.17 -39.92
N GLU A 80 5.31 -5.37 -39.04
CA GLU A 80 3.94 -4.82 -39.14
C GLU A 80 3.32 -4.48 -37.76
N ASN A 81 3.75 -5.13 -36.66
CA ASN A 81 3.20 -4.94 -35.30
C ASN A 81 4.25 -4.50 -34.26
N ASN A 82 4.79 -3.29 -34.39
CA ASN A 82 5.66 -2.72 -33.34
C ASN A 82 4.82 -1.96 -32.30
N ASP A 83 4.54 -2.61 -31.16
CA ASP A 83 3.67 -2.08 -30.11
C ASP A 83 4.24 -0.81 -29.46
N GLU A 84 5.56 -0.60 -29.48
CA GLU A 84 6.19 0.62 -28.96
C GLU A 84 5.79 1.89 -29.72
N ASN A 85 5.23 1.77 -30.93
CA ASN A 85 4.88 2.91 -31.76
C ASN A 85 3.37 3.22 -31.77
N TYR A 86 2.53 2.30 -31.31
CA TYR A 86 1.09 2.51 -31.26
C TYR A 86 0.70 3.24 -29.96
N PRO A 87 -0.10 4.33 -30.00
CA PRO A 87 -0.42 5.14 -28.82
C PRO A 87 -1.58 4.53 -28.02
N TYR A 88 -1.31 3.47 -27.25
CA TYR A 88 -2.31 2.79 -26.42
C TYR A 88 -2.86 3.66 -25.31
N ALA A 89 -2.11 4.65 -24.80
CA ALA A 89 -2.67 5.56 -23.81
C ALA A 89 -3.72 6.49 -24.42
N ASP A 90 -3.55 6.89 -25.69
CA ASP A 90 -4.56 7.68 -26.42
C ASP A 90 -5.83 6.85 -26.65
N LEU A 91 -5.69 5.57 -27.01
CA LEU A 91 -6.82 4.65 -27.13
C LEU A 91 -7.55 4.45 -25.79
N TYR A 92 -6.79 4.26 -24.70
CA TYR A 92 -7.34 4.12 -23.35
C TYR A 92 -8.19 5.33 -22.94
N THR A 93 -7.62 6.53 -23.09
CA THR A 93 -8.29 7.79 -22.72
C THR A 93 -9.59 7.96 -23.50
N LYS A 94 -9.53 7.78 -24.83
CA LYS A 94 -10.71 7.87 -25.72
C LYS A 94 -11.78 6.85 -25.36
N LEU A 95 -11.38 5.61 -25.05
CA LEU A 95 -12.31 4.57 -24.63
C LEU A 95 -13.04 4.97 -23.33
N PHE A 96 -12.32 5.41 -22.30
CA PHE A 96 -12.93 5.79 -21.02
C PHE A 96 -13.82 7.03 -21.12
N ASP A 97 -13.38 8.07 -21.84
CA ASP A 97 -14.20 9.26 -22.10
C ASP A 97 -15.53 8.87 -22.75
N TRP A 98 -15.47 8.04 -23.78
CA TRP A 98 -16.66 7.63 -24.51
C TRP A 98 -17.57 6.69 -23.70
N LEU A 99 -17.01 5.69 -23.01
CA LEU A 99 -17.79 4.74 -22.22
C LEU A 99 -18.61 5.45 -21.13
N GLU A 100 -17.99 6.40 -20.43
CA GLU A 100 -18.64 7.10 -19.33
C GLU A 100 -19.78 8.01 -19.79
N GLU A 101 -19.66 8.61 -20.98
CA GLU A 101 -20.70 9.47 -21.57
C GLU A 101 -21.85 8.68 -22.21
N ASN A 102 -21.69 7.37 -22.41
CA ASN A 102 -22.62 6.53 -23.18
C ASN A 102 -23.14 5.30 -22.43
N THR A 103 -22.98 5.23 -21.09
CA THR A 103 -23.44 4.10 -20.25
C THR A 103 -24.90 3.70 -20.50
N GLN A 104 -25.78 4.67 -20.73
CA GLN A 104 -27.19 4.42 -21.08
C GLN A 104 -27.34 3.54 -22.33
N THR A 105 -26.71 3.94 -23.43
CA THR A 105 -26.85 3.27 -24.73
C THR A 105 -26.13 1.93 -24.76
N ILE A 106 -24.90 1.88 -24.24
CA ILE A 106 -23.99 0.75 -24.44
C ILE A 106 -24.24 -0.39 -23.47
N TYR A 107 -24.86 -0.07 -22.34
CA TYR A 107 -25.09 -1.01 -21.28
C TYR A 107 -26.57 -1.12 -20.96
N TYR A 108 -27.23 -0.07 -20.44
CA TYR A 108 -28.58 -0.19 -19.91
C TYR A 108 -29.60 -0.59 -20.99
N ASP A 109 -29.68 0.18 -22.08
CA ASP A 109 -30.62 -0.06 -23.17
C ASP A 109 -30.33 -1.39 -23.88
N LEU A 110 -29.05 -1.67 -24.15
CA LEU A 110 -28.63 -2.88 -24.81
C LEU A 110 -28.93 -4.12 -23.96
N ARG A 111 -28.55 -4.11 -22.68
CA ARG A 111 -28.79 -5.22 -21.75
C ARG A 111 -30.28 -5.48 -21.56
N GLN A 112 -31.09 -4.43 -21.37
CA GLN A 112 -32.54 -4.58 -21.28
C GLN A 112 -33.12 -5.19 -22.56
N LYS A 113 -32.69 -4.74 -23.74
CA LYS A 113 -33.12 -5.29 -25.01
C LYS A 113 -32.77 -6.77 -25.16
N LEU A 114 -31.54 -7.15 -24.82
CA LEU A 114 -31.08 -8.55 -24.87
C LEU A 114 -31.92 -9.45 -23.96
N LEU A 115 -32.18 -9.01 -22.72
CA LEU A 115 -32.99 -9.76 -21.76
C LEU A 115 -34.46 -9.83 -22.17
N ALA A 116 -35.06 -8.73 -22.62
CA ALA A 116 -36.44 -8.70 -23.08
C ALA A 116 -36.64 -9.61 -24.31
N ASP A 117 -35.69 -9.64 -25.24
CA ASP A 117 -35.74 -10.53 -26.39
C ASP A 117 -35.57 -12.01 -25.96
N ALA A 118 -34.71 -12.30 -24.98
CA ALA A 118 -34.59 -13.65 -24.41
C ALA A 118 -35.88 -14.12 -23.72
N GLU A 119 -36.56 -13.24 -22.98
CA GLU A 119 -37.85 -13.53 -22.33
C GLU A 119 -38.98 -13.72 -23.34
N ARG A 120 -39.04 -12.88 -24.39
CA ARG A 120 -40.01 -13.05 -25.48
C ARG A 120 -39.88 -14.42 -26.13
N ILE A 121 -38.66 -14.86 -26.41
CA ILE A 121 -38.42 -16.20 -26.97
C ILE A 121 -38.99 -17.30 -26.07
N LYS A 122 -38.80 -17.20 -24.74
CA LYS A 122 -39.38 -18.14 -23.76
C LYS A 122 -40.91 -18.09 -23.76
N LEU A 123 -41.51 -16.90 -23.84
CA LEU A 123 -42.97 -16.72 -23.85
C LEU A 123 -43.64 -17.28 -25.12
N PHE A 124 -42.98 -17.19 -26.28
CA PHE A 124 -43.50 -17.75 -27.55
C PHE A 124 -43.31 -19.27 -27.68
N GLN A 125 -42.58 -19.90 -26.75
CA GLN A 125 -42.29 -21.34 -26.76
C GLN A 125 -43.54 -22.25 -26.67
N PRO A 126 -44.59 -21.96 -25.85
CA PRO A 126 -45.78 -22.82 -25.75
C PRO A 126 -46.75 -22.67 -26.93
N ILE A 127 -46.72 -21.54 -27.63
CA ILE A 127 -47.67 -21.19 -28.70
C ILE A 127 -47.31 -21.88 -30.03
N THR A 128 -46.06 -22.28 -30.19
CA THR A 128 -45.50 -22.84 -31.44
C THR A 128 -45.70 -24.36 -31.58
N SER A 129 -46.17 -25.06 -30.55
CA SER A 129 -46.39 -26.51 -30.59
C SER A 129 -47.76 -26.95 -31.12
N THR A 130 -48.69 -26.03 -31.44
CA THR A 130 -50.10 -26.42 -31.69
C THR A 130 -50.83 -25.74 -32.86
N SER A 131 -50.21 -24.85 -33.67
CA SER A 131 -50.96 -24.16 -34.75
C SER A 131 -50.20 -24.01 -36.08
N PRO A 132 -50.80 -24.43 -37.22
CA PRO A 132 -50.19 -24.31 -38.56
C PRO A 132 -50.34 -22.93 -39.23
N ILE A 133 -51.02 -21.95 -38.60
CA ILE A 133 -51.38 -20.68 -39.26
C ILE A 133 -50.36 -19.53 -39.01
N PHE A 134 -49.37 -19.73 -38.14
CA PHE A 134 -48.53 -18.64 -37.64
C PHE A 134 -47.31 -18.13 -38.47
N PRO A 135 -46.86 -18.72 -39.60
CA PRO A 135 -45.73 -18.16 -40.36
C PRO A 135 -45.92 -16.71 -40.85
N LEU A 136 -47.17 -16.22 -40.92
CA LEU A 136 -47.48 -14.85 -41.39
C LEU A 136 -47.24 -13.77 -40.34
N ALA A 137 -47.61 -13.99 -39.07
CA ALA A 137 -47.50 -12.95 -38.03
C ALA A 137 -46.04 -12.65 -37.62
N LEU A 138 -45.15 -13.64 -37.75
CA LEU A 138 -43.70 -13.48 -37.56
C LEU A 138 -43.02 -12.79 -38.77
N LYS A 139 -43.67 -12.81 -39.94
CA LYS A 139 -43.21 -12.18 -41.18
C LYS A 139 -43.47 -10.67 -41.17
N GLU A 140 -44.59 -10.24 -40.59
CA GLU A 140 -44.95 -8.82 -40.45
C GLU A 140 -44.18 -8.09 -39.34
N ARG A 141 -43.60 -8.81 -38.37
CA ARG A 141 -42.87 -8.22 -37.22
C ARG A 141 -41.34 -8.31 -37.30
N GLY A 142 -40.77 -8.63 -38.47
CA GLY A 142 -39.32 -8.55 -38.71
C GLY A 142 -38.46 -9.61 -38.01
N ILE A 143 -39.06 -10.67 -37.43
CA ILE A 143 -38.33 -11.75 -36.76
C ILE A 143 -37.85 -12.81 -37.79
N LEU A 144 -38.62 -13.05 -38.85
CA LEU A 144 -38.30 -14.03 -39.90
C LEU A 144 -37.10 -13.68 -40.81
N PRO A 145 -36.84 -12.41 -41.19
CA PRO A 145 -35.62 -12.04 -41.93
C PRO A 145 -34.33 -12.33 -41.13
N ARG A 146 -34.36 -12.17 -39.80
CA ARG A 146 -33.23 -12.52 -38.92
C ARG A 146 -33.08 -14.03 -38.73
N ILE A 147 -34.17 -14.80 -38.75
CA ILE A 147 -34.11 -16.28 -38.73
C ILE A 147 -33.62 -16.84 -40.08
N LYS A 148 -33.92 -16.19 -41.21
CA LYS A 148 -33.33 -16.57 -42.51
C LYS A 148 -31.83 -16.28 -42.59
N ALA A 149 -31.35 -15.23 -41.93
CA ALA A 149 -29.92 -14.97 -41.78
C ALA A 149 -29.18 -16.05 -40.95
N ILE A 150 -29.88 -16.84 -40.13
CA ILE A 150 -29.30 -17.99 -39.39
C ILE A 150 -28.87 -19.12 -40.35
N ASN A 151 -29.52 -19.26 -41.52
CA ASN A 151 -29.02 -20.18 -42.56
C ASN A 151 -27.83 -19.61 -43.35
N GLU A 152 -27.52 -18.32 -43.21
CA GLU A 152 -26.50 -17.63 -44.02
C GLU A 152 -25.25 -17.19 -43.22
N ILE A 153 -25.26 -17.21 -41.88
CA ILE A 153 -24.16 -16.68 -41.04
C ILE A 153 -23.17 -17.75 -40.52
N SER A 154 -23.46 -19.05 -40.59
CA SER A 154 -22.46 -20.12 -40.36
C SER A 154 -22.56 -21.22 -41.43
N PRO A 155 -21.68 -21.23 -42.45
CA PRO A 155 -21.65 -22.30 -43.44
C PRO A 155 -21.14 -23.65 -42.90
N ASN A 156 -20.57 -23.70 -41.68
CA ASN A 156 -19.76 -24.84 -41.22
C ASN A 156 -20.21 -25.55 -39.95
N GLU A 157 -21.27 -25.11 -39.26
CA GLU A 157 -21.91 -26.00 -38.28
C GLU A 157 -23.04 -26.75 -38.97
N ASN A 158 -22.93 -28.08 -39.03
CA ASN A 158 -24.02 -28.97 -39.41
C ASN A 158 -25.23 -28.74 -38.48
N PHE A 159 -26.10 -27.79 -38.85
CA PHE A 159 -27.41 -27.53 -38.26
C PHE A 159 -28.50 -28.49 -38.79
N GLU A 160 -28.10 -29.57 -39.47
CA GLU A 160 -28.98 -30.66 -39.85
C GLU A 160 -29.37 -31.48 -38.60
N GLY A 161 -30.57 -31.21 -38.05
CA GLY A 161 -31.20 -32.08 -37.05
C GLY A 161 -31.80 -31.43 -35.80
N ARG A 162 -31.69 -30.11 -35.61
CA ARG A 162 -32.31 -29.42 -34.45
C ARG A 162 -33.76 -28.99 -34.75
N THR A 163 -34.66 -29.27 -33.82
CA THR A 163 -36.05 -28.77 -33.88
C THR A 163 -36.08 -27.24 -33.68
N PHE A 164 -37.08 -26.55 -34.26
CA PHE A 164 -37.28 -25.10 -34.07
C PHE A 164 -37.26 -24.69 -32.59
N LYS A 165 -37.84 -25.53 -31.71
CA LYS A 165 -37.81 -25.35 -30.25
C LYS A 165 -36.39 -25.33 -29.68
N GLN A 166 -35.52 -26.23 -30.13
CA GLN A 166 -34.13 -26.28 -29.69
C GLN A 166 -33.34 -25.05 -30.17
N ALA A 167 -33.54 -24.61 -31.42
CA ALA A 167 -32.90 -23.40 -31.95
C ALA A 167 -33.30 -22.13 -31.19
N MET A 168 -34.60 -21.98 -30.89
CA MET A 168 -35.10 -20.85 -30.09
C MET A 168 -34.54 -20.87 -28.65
N ASN A 169 -34.48 -22.04 -28.01
CA ASN A 169 -33.88 -22.16 -26.68
C ASN A 169 -32.41 -21.76 -26.65
N LEU A 170 -31.65 -22.18 -27.66
CA LEU A 170 -30.23 -21.82 -27.79
C LEU A 170 -30.06 -20.32 -27.96
N ARG A 171 -30.88 -19.68 -28.81
CA ARG A 171 -30.81 -18.22 -28.98
C ARG A 171 -31.16 -17.45 -27.70
N ALA A 172 -32.14 -17.92 -26.92
CA ALA A 172 -32.45 -17.31 -25.63
C ALA A 172 -31.26 -17.42 -24.66
N ILE A 173 -30.55 -18.56 -24.65
CA ILE A 173 -29.34 -18.75 -23.85
C ILE A 173 -28.21 -17.83 -24.34
N GLU A 174 -28.01 -17.69 -25.65
CA GLU A 174 -27.02 -16.78 -26.23
C GLU A 174 -27.30 -15.32 -25.86
N LEU A 175 -28.53 -14.85 -25.98
CA LEU A 175 -28.91 -13.49 -25.58
C LEU A 175 -28.65 -13.23 -24.09
N GLN A 176 -28.89 -14.22 -23.22
CA GLN A 176 -28.55 -14.13 -21.80
C GLN A 176 -27.04 -14.10 -21.58
N LYS A 177 -26.25 -14.87 -22.35
CA LYS A 177 -24.78 -14.81 -22.33
C LYS A 177 -24.25 -13.47 -22.83
N GLU A 178 -24.83 -12.90 -23.89
CA GLU A 178 -24.48 -11.57 -24.39
C GLU A 178 -24.76 -10.48 -23.33
N ALA A 179 -25.90 -10.59 -22.61
CA ALA A 179 -26.21 -9.68 -21.50
C ALA A 179 -25.22 -9.81 -20.33
N ALA A 180 -24.86 -11.05 -19.95
CA ALA A 180 -23.84 -11.31 -18.94
C ALA A 180 -22.45 -10.84 -19.38
N ALA A 181 -22.15 -10.87 -20.68
CA ALA A 181 -20.89 -10.37 -21.22
C ALA A 181 -20.73 -8.87 -21.04
N LEU A 182 -21.82 -8.10 -21.09
CA LEU A 182 -21.81 -6.67 -20.74
C LEU A 182 -21.46 -6.45 -19.27
N ASP A 183 -21.96 -7.32 -18.37
CA ASP A 183 -21.65 -7.26 -16.94
C ASP A 183 -20.15 -7.54 -16.71
N GLU A 184 -19.60 -8.58 -17.35
CA GLU A 184 -18.16 -8.89 -17.30
C GLU A 184 -17.29 -7.78 -17.91
N PHE A 185 -17.75 -7.12 -18.96
CA PHE A 185 -17.03 -6.00 -19.55
C PHE A 185 -16.85 -4.85 -18.56
N ILE A 186 -17.94 -4.41 -17.93
CA ILE A 186 -17.89 -3.33 -16.93
C ILE A 186 -17.05 -3.76 -15.72
N LYS A 187 -17.20 -4.99 -15.24
CA LYS A 187 -16.34 -5.52 -14.17
C LYS A 187 -14.87 -5.48 -14.54
N SER A 188 -14.52 -5.84 -15.77
CA SER A 188 -13.13 -5.80 -16.25
C SER A 188 -12.52 -4.38 -16.32
N LEU A 189 -13.33 -3.33 -16.20
CA LEU A 189 -12.83 -1.95 -16.05
C LEU A 189 -12.29 -1.66 -14.64
N TYR A 190 -12.62 -2.47 -13.63
CA TYR A 190 -12.20 -2.27 -12.23
C TYR A 190 -11.45 -3.49 -11.68
N ALA A 191 -12.00 -4.68 -11.88
CA ALA A 191 -11.40 -5.97 -11.57
C ALA A 191 -10.42 -6.43 -12.67
N ASN A 192 -9.54 -5.52 -13.09
CA ASN A 192 -8.59 -5.75 -14.18
C ASN A 192 -7.28 -6.34 -13.64
N ASP A 193 -7.13 -7.65 -13.68
CA ASP A 193 -5.88 -8.32 -13.26
C ASP A 193 -4.82 -8.31 -14.38
N ASN A 194 -4.18 -7.15 -14.58
CA ASN A 194 -3.22 -6.91 -15.68
C ASN A 194 -1.74 -6.99 -15.27
N HIS A 195 -1.45 -7.24 -13.99
CA HIS A 195 -0.08 -7.30 -13.44
C HIS A 195 0.82 -6.07 -13.72
N ILE A 196 0.25 -4.89 -14.01
CA ILE A 196 1.04 -3.69 -14.36
C ILE A 196 1.90 -3.16 -13.21
N LEU A 197 1.57 -3.49 -11.96
CA LEU A 197 2.37 -3.09 -10.80
C LEU A 197 3.66 -3.90 -10.73
N GLU A 198 3.58 -5.19 -11.00
CA GLU A 198 4.70 -6.12 -11.06
C GLU A 198 5.64 -5.72 -12.20
N THR A 199 5.12 -5.54 -13.42
CA THR A 199 5.92 -5.13 -14.59
C THR A 199 6.56 -3.76 -14.38
N THR A 200 5.79 -2.77 -13.91
CA THR A 200 6.33 -1.44 -13.57
C THR A 200 7.43 -1.53 -12.53
N PHE A 201 7.26 -2.35 -11.49
CA PHE A 201 8.28 -2.51 -10.46
C PHE A 201 9.55 -3.15 -11.01
N GLU A 202 9.46 -4.15 -11.91
CA GLU A 202 10.64 -4.76 -12.53
C GLU A 202 11.53 -3.74 -13.24
N HIS A 203 10.95 -2.71 -13.87
CA HIS A 203 11.72 -1.62 -14.49
C HIS A 203 12.47 -0.74 -13.48
N ILE A 204 11.94 -0.58 -12.26
CA ILE A 204 12.49 0.36 -11.27
C ILE A 204 13.15 -0.30 -10.06
N LYS A 205 13.04 -1.63 -9.91
CA LYS A 205 13.34 -2.39 -8.67
C LYS A 205 14.73 -2.12 -8.10
N ASP A 206 15.71 -1.89 -8.96
CA ASP A 206 17.09 -1.65 -8.53
C ASP A 206 17.22 -0.37 -7.68
N ILE A 207 16.34 0.62 -7.89
CA ILE A 207 16.40 1.88 -7.15
C ILE A 207 15.99 1.70 -5.68
N PRO A 208 14.78 1.19 -5.33
CA PRO A 208 14.39 0.98 -3.95
C PRO A 208 15.15 -0.18 -3.27
N LEU A 209 15.47 -1.27 -3.98
CA LEU A 209 16.18 -2.41 -3.40
C LEU A 209 17.63 -2.07 -3.01
N HIS A 210 18.29 -1.17 -3.74
CA HIS A 210 19.63 -0.68 -3.38
C HIS A 210 19.59 0.67 -2.66
N GLN A 211 18.43 1.09 -2.13
CA GLN A 211 18.33 2.30 -1.33
C GLN A 211 19.23 2.18 -0.08
N THR A 212 19.97 3.25 0.20
CA THR A 212 20.80 3.38 1.41
C THR A 212 20.46 4.68 2.14
N PRO A 213 20.90 4.86 3.40
CA PRO A 213 20.83 6.15 4.07
C PRO A 213 21.53 7.29 3.32
N ARG A 214 22.34 7.01 2.29
CA ARG A 214 23.00 8.03 1.48
C ARG A 214 22.26 8.37 0.22
N SER A 215 21.50 7.42 -0.31
CA SER A 215 20.86 7.55 -1.59
C SER A 215 19.99 8.82 -1.62
N PRO A 216 19.86 9.48 -2.80
CA PRO A 216 18.85 10.51 -2.98
C PRO A 216 17.48 9.99 -2.58
N LYS A 217 16.51 10.90 -2.41
CA LYS A 217 15.13 10.50 -2.17
C LYS A 217 14.69 9.60 -3.32
N ILE A 218 14.13 8.42 -3.01
CA ILE A 218 13.64 7.46 -4.00
C ILE A 218 12.69 8.15 -5.00
N GLU A 219 11.85 9.07 -4.51
CA GLU A 219 11.03 9.98 -5.32
C GLU A 219 11.80 10.54 -6.53
N HIS A 220 12.92 11.21 -6.29
CA HIS A 220 13.73 11.85 -7.33
C HIS A 220 14.56 10.87 -8.13
N SER A 221 15.06 9.79 -7.52
CA SER A 221 15.83 8.77 -8.22
C SER A 221 14.99 8.10 -9.32
N ILE A 222 13.75 7.71 -9.00
CA ILE A 222 12.83 7.15 -10.00
C ILE A 222 12.44 8.22 -11.03
N SER A 223 12.10 9.45 -10.62
CA SER A 223 11.77 10.51 -11.60
C SER A 223 12.87 10.83 -12.58
N HIS A 224 14.13 10.79 -12.15
CA HIS A 224 15.26 10.95 -13.05
C HIS A 224 15.43 9.71 -13.96
N TYR A 225 15.14 8.52 -13.45
CA TYR A 225 15.29 7.28 -14.21
C TYR A 225 14.28 7.17 -15.35
N VAL A 226 13.00 7.45 -15.09
CA VAL A 226 11.91 7.36 -16.07
C VAL A 226 11.58 8.69 -16.75
N SER A 227 12.46 9.69 -16.71
CA SER A 227 12.18 11.00 -17.30
C SER A 227 11.83 10.90 -18.81
N ASP A 228 10.90 11.71 -19.28
CA ASP A 228 10.61 11.80 -20.72
C ASP A 228 11.71 12.56 -21.46
N GLU A 229 12.62 11.80 -22.06
CA GLU A 229 13.60 12.30 -23.01
C GLU A 229 13.36 11.63 -24.37
N GLY A 230 13.34 12.42 -25.45
CA GLY A 230 13.14 11.92 -26.81
C GLY A 230 11.71 12.07 -27.34
N LYS A 231 11.39 11.30 -28.39
CA LYS A 231 10.11 11.38 -29.10
C LYS A 231 9.02 10.67 -28.29
N ARG A 232 7.89 11.34 -28.10
CA ARG A 232 6.70 10.76 -27.46
C ARG A 232 6.01 9.76 -28.38
N VAL A 233 5.52 8.67 -27.81
CA VAL A 233 4.66 7.68 -28.46
C VAL A 233 3.23 8.19 -28.44
N ASN A 234 2.76 8.58 -27.26
CA ASN A 234 1.41 9.11 -27.05
C ASN A 234 1.32 10.58 -27.46
N ARG A 235 0.28 10.91 -28.23
CA ARG A 235 0.14 12.22 -28.87
C ARG A 235 -0.76 13.14 -28.06
N GLU A 236 -1.83 12.60 -27.49
CA GLU A 236 -2.88 13.35 -26.81
C GLU A 236 -2.79 13.17 -25.28
N SER A 237 -2.51 11.95 -24.83
CA SER A 237 -2.48 11.58 -23.42
C SER A 237 -1.26 12.13 -22.71
N ASN A 238 -1.38 12.44 -21.42
CA ASN A 238 -0.26 12.87 -20.60
C ASN A 238 0.59 11.66 -20.14
N SER A 239 1.91 11.84 -20.09
CA SER A 239 2.79 10.87 -19.45
C SER A 239 2.70 10.97 -17.91
N PRO A 240 3.04 9.90 -17.18
CA PRO A 240 3.17 9.94 -15.72
C PRO A 240 4.16 11.00 -15.23
N ALA A 241 5.31 11.18 -15.89
CA ALA A 241 6.26 12.22 -15.50
C ALA A 241 5.70 13.64 -15.68
N TYR A 242 4.89 13.90 -16.72
CA TYR A 242 4.17 15.16 -16.87
C TYR A 242 3.13 15.34 -15.75
N GLU A 243 2.35 14.31 -15.45
CA GLU A 243 1.35 14.29 -14.37
C GLU A 243 1.97 14.53 -12.98
N GLY A 244 3.20 14.07 -12.77
CA GLY A 244 3.99 14.32 -11.54
C GLY A 244 4.65 15.70 -11.48
N SER A 245 4.74 16.40 -12.61
CA SER A 245 5.42 17.69 -12.71
C SER A 245 4.70 18.80 -11.93
N ARG A 246 5.38 19.94 -11.71
CA ARG A 246 4.76 21.11 -11.08
C ARG A 246 3.63 21.70 -11.94
N GLN A 247 3.79 21.66 -13.27
CA GLN A 247 2.81 22.18 -14.22
C GLN A 247 1.57 21.29 -14.29
N GLY A 248 1.75 19.97 -14.44
CA GLY A 248 0.65 19.00 -14.45
C GLY A 248 -0.19 19.05 -13.18
N ARG A 249 0.47 19.12 -12.00
CA ARG A 249 -0.25 19.26 -10.72
C ARG A 249 -1.05 20.56 -10.61
N PHE A 250 -0.50 21.68 -11.08
CA PHE A 250 -1.20 22.97 -11.05
C PHE A 250 -2.43 22.96 -11.98
N LEU A 251 -2.31 22.43 -13.19
CA LEU A 251 -3.42 22.30 -14.13
C LEU A 251 -4.52 21.38 -13.59
N ALA A 252 -4.17 20.23 -13.02
CA ALA A 252 -5.12 19.30 -12.40
C ALA A 252 -5.84 19.91 -11.18
N MET A 253 -5.20 20.84 -10.46
CA MET A 253 -5.82 21.58 -9.36
C MET A 253 -6.83 22.60 -9.86
N MET A 254 -6.53 23.30 -10.96
CA MET A 254 -7.41 24.33 -11.53
C MET A 254 -8.54 23.77 -12.39
N SER A 255 -8.40 22.55 -12.91
CA SER A 255 -9.37 21.97 -13.84
C SER A 255 -10.75 21.74 -13.21
N ASN A 256 -11.78 22.17 -13.95
CA ASN A 256 -13.18 21.87 -13.73
C ASN A 256 -13.52 20.41 -14.08
N ASN A 257 -12.67 19.76 -14.89
CA ASN A 257 -12.77 18.35 -15.24
C ASN A 257 -11.65 17.56 -14.57
N TYR A 258 -12.01 16.67 -13.65
CA TYR A 258 -11.08 15.77 -12.98
C TYR A 258 -11.70 14.38 -12.91
N LYS A 259 -11.14 13.46 -13.70
CA LYS A 259 -11.53 12.06 -13.79
C LYS A 259 -10.26 11.20 -13.70
N PRO A 260 -9.84 10.76 -12.49
CA PRO A 260 -8.54 10.11 -12.32
C PRO A 260 -8.35 8.85 -13.15
N GLN A 261 -9.42 8.07 -13.32
CA GLN A 261 -9.41 6.85 -14.13
C GLN A 261 -9.15 7.12 -15.62
N HIS A 262 -9.35 8.34 -16.12
CA HIS A 262 -9.20 8.65 -17.56
C HIS A 262 -7.75 8.97 -17.96
N GLY A 263 -6.87 9.14 -16.98
CA GLY A 263 -5.46 9.47 -17.21
C GLY A 263 -4.53 8.31 -16.89
N THR A 264 -3.48 8.60 -16.14
CA THR A 264 -2.42 7.63 -15.83
C THR A 264 -2.75 6.66 -14.70
N SER A 265 -3.92 6.78 -14.06
CA SER A 265 -4.32 5.98 -12.91
C SER A 265 -5.15 4.75 -13.33
N LEU A 266 -4.50 3.82 -14.03
CA LEU A 266 -5.09 2.56 -14.50
C LEU A 266 -5.56 1.64 -13.34
N SER A 267 -6.74 1.04 -13.44
CA SER A 267 -7.18 0.04 -12.45
C SER A 267 -6.37 -1.25 -12.57
N THR A 268 -6.11 -1.88 -11.44
CA THR A 268 -5.35 -3.13 -11.34
C THR A 268 -5.65 -3.87 -10.05
N VAL A 269 -5.31 -5.15 -9.96
CA VAL A 269 -5.40 -5.97 -8.74
C VAL A 269 -4.05 -5.97 -8.01
N ARG A 270 -4.08 -5.84 -6.69
CA ARG A 270 -2.87 -5.99 -5.86
C ARG A 270 -2.71 -7.43 -5.39
N HIS A 271 -1.60 -8.05 -5.80
CA HIS A 271 -1.23 -9.40 -5.38
C HIS A 271 -0.36 -9.35 -4.14
N TYR A 272 -0.77 -10.14 -3.14
CA TYR A 272 0.02 -10.37 -1.94
C TYR A 272 0.11 -11.86 -1.69
N LYS A 273 1.32 -12.39 -1.51
CA LYS A 273 1.56 -13.83 -1.42
C LYS A 273 0.90 -14.49 -0.21
N TYR A 274 0.65 -13.72 0.84
CA TYR A 274 0.03 -14.22 2.06
C TYR A 274 -1.50 -14.38 1.93
N LYS A 275 -2.13 -13.74 0.94
CA LYS A 275 -3.58 -13.79 0.75
C LYS A 275 -3.99 -15.13 0.13
N SER A 276 -5.18 -15.57 0.51
CA SER A 276 -5.86 -16.75 -0.01
C SER A 276 -7.14 -16.36 -0.76
N ASP A 277 -7.76 -17.31 -1.46
CA ASP A 277 -9.02 -17.06 -2.21
C ASP A 277 -10.20 -16.65 -1.31
N ASP A 278 -10.11 -16.91 0.00
CA ASP A 278 -11.09 -16.46 0.99
C ASP A 278 -10.93 -14.97 1.39
N ASP A 279 -9.75 -14.39 1.13
CA ASP A 279 -9.46 -13.00 1.45
C ASP A 279 -10.07 -12.06 0.40
N PRO A 280 -10.51 -10.84 0.79
CA PRO A 280 -11.05 -9.90 -0.17
C PRO A 280 -10.00 -9.50 -1.22
N ILE A 281 -10.45 -9.42 -2.47
CA ILE A 281 -9.65 -8.91 -3.58
C ILE A 281 -9.39 -7.42 -3.34
N GLU A 282 -8.13 -7.01 -3.44
CA GLU A 282 -7.76 -5.61 -3.28
C GLU A 282 -7.58 -4.95 -4.65
N TYR A 283 -8.57 -4.13 -5.02
CA TYR A 283 -8.48 -3.33 -6.23
C TYR A 283 -7.72 -2.03 -5.98
N ARG A 284 -6.86 -1.67 -6.93
CA ARG A 284 -6.19 -0.37 -6.99
C ARG A 284 -6.76 0.44 -8.14
N PHE A 285 -7.48 1.50 -7.80
CA PHE A 285 -7.91 2.57 -8.70
C PHE A 285 -8.00 3.87 -7.91
N GLY A 286 -7.91 5.01 -8.59
CA GLY A 286 -8.01 6.34 -7.98
C GLY A 286 -9.41 6.62 -7.41
N THR A 287 -9.63 7.84 -6.89
CA THR A 287 -10.94 8.18 -6.35
C THR A 287 -12.02 8.06 -7.43
N GLN A 288 -13.21 7.55 -7.07
CA GLN A 288 -14.34 7.47 -7.99
C GLN A 288 -15.24 8.70 -7.90
N GLY A 289 -14.92 9.63 -6.99
CA GLY A 289 -15.41 11.00 -7.04
C GLY A 289 -14.73 11.76 -8.17
N GLN A 290 -15.54 12.36 -9.03
CA GLN A 290 -15.12 13.12 -10.19
C GLN A 290 -15.55 14.58 -10.10
N ARG A 291 -14.84 15.45 -10.79
CA ARG A 291 -15.38 16.76 -11.19
C ARG A 291 -15.72 16.71 -12.67
N HIS A 292 -16.96 16.97 -13.00
CA HIS A 292 -17.44 17.01 -14.38
C HIS A 292 -18.14 18.35 -14.59
N HIS A 293 -17.59 19.18 -15.50
CA HIS A 293 -18.03 20.55 -15.73
C HIS A 293 -18.05 21.43 -14.47
N GLY A 294 -17.18 21.15 -13.51
CA GLY A 294 -17.08 21.89 -12.24
C GLY A 294 -17.91 21.30 -11.10
N GLU A 295 -18.80 20.35 -11.37
CA GLU A 295 -19.65 19.71 -10.37
C GLU A 295 -19.03 18.40 -9.87
N ALA A 296 -19.10 18.18 -8.56
CA ALA A 296 -18.68 16.93 -7.95
C ALA A 296 -19.77 15.86 -8.17
N ARG A 297 -19.38 14.71 -8.72
CA ARG A 297 -20.24 13.55 -8.96
C ARG A 297 -19.49 12.25 -8.73
N ILE A 298 -20.20 11.12 -8.72
CA ILE A 298 -19.58 9.80 -8.81
C ILE A 298 -19.39 9.39 -10.27
N SER A 299 -18.38 8.58 -10.56
CA SER A 299 -18.22 7.96 -11.88
C SER A 299 -19.41 7.04 -12.18
N PRO A 300 -20.17 7.28 -13.27
CA PRO A 300 -21.27 6.41 -13.68
C PRO A 300 -20.85 4.95 -13.92
N LEU A 301 -19.60 4.73 -14.36
CA LEU A 301 -19.07 3.38 -14.55
C LEU A 301 -18.87 2.65 -13.21
N PHE A 302 -18.56 3.39 -12.14
CA PHE A 302 -18.37 2.80 -10.81
C PHE A 302 -19.71 2.45 -10.16
N GLU A 303 -20.71 3.31 -10.28
CA GLU A 303 -22.08 2.97 -9.82
C GLU A 303 -22.57 1.70 -10.52
N LEU A 304 -22.33 1.60 -11.83
CA LEU A 304 -22.72 0.42 -12.58
C LEU A 304 -21.95 -0.84 -12.16
N PHE A 305 -20.67 -0.71 -11.80
CA PHE A 305 -19.89 -1.80 -11.22
C PHE A 305 -20.50 -2.30 -9.90
N LEU A 306 -20.96 -1.40 -9.03
CA LEU A 306 -21.62 -1.75 -7.77
C LEU A 306 -22.98 -2.42 -8.01
N ASP A 307 -23.76 -1.93 -8.97
CA ASP A 307 -25.05 -2.52 -9.35
C ASP A 307 -24.91 -3.95 -9.88
N ILE A 308 -23.85 -4.22 -10.66
CA ILE A 308 -23.55 -5.57 -11.13
C ILE A 308 -23.23 -6.49 -9.94
N GLN A 309 -22.38 -6.03 -9.01
CA GLN A 309 -22.04 -6.83 -7.83
C GLN A 309 -23.25 -7.15 -6.94
N ASP A 310 -24.16 -6.18 -6.79
CA ASP A 310 -25.38 -6.34 -5.99
C ASP A 310 -26.29 -7.41 -6.62
N ARG A 311 -26.57 -7.30 -7.92
CA ARG A 311 -27.37 -8.29 -8.66
C ARG A 311 -26.76 -9.69 -8.62
N GLU A 312 -25.44 -9.82 -8.71
CA GLU A 312 -24.78 -11.13 -8.61
C GLU A 312 -24.93 -11.76 -7.23
N GLU A 313 -24.91 -10.96 -6.15
CA GLU A 313 -25.17 -11.48 -4.81
C GLU A 313 -26.66 -11.85 -4.64
N GLU A 314 -27.59 -11.08 -5.22
CA GLU A 314 -29.01 -11.44 -5.26
C GLU A 314 -29.24 -12.76 -5.99
N ASP A 315 -28.69 -12.92 -7.20
CA ASP A 315 -28.77 -14.15 -7.99
C ASP A 315 -28.18 -15.35 -7.25
N ARG A 316 -27.04 -15.16 -6.57
CA ARG A 316 -26.42 -16.18 -5.72
C ARG A 316 -27.34 -16.59 -4.57
N LEU A 317 -27.93 -15.62 -3.87
CA LEU A 317 -28.86 -15.87 -2.77
C LEU A 317 -30.12 -16.59 -3.25
N GLU A 318 -30.66 -16.23 -4.42
CA GLU A 318 -31.76 -16.96 -5.04
C GLU A 318 -31.41 -18.40 -5.38
N LYS A 319 -30.22 -18.64 -5.92
CA LYS A 319 -29.75 -19.98 -6.25
C LYS A 319 -29.67 -20.85 -4.99
N ILE A 320 -29.09 -20.32 -3.91
CA ILE A 320 -29.03 -21.00 -2.60
C ILE A 320 -30.44 -21.28 -2.07
N LYS A 321 -31.40 -20.35 -2.20
CA LYS A 321 -32.80 -20.55 -1.80
C LYS A 321 -33.44 -21.70 -2.57
N LYS A 322 -33.24 -21.74 -3.90
CA LYS A 322 -33.78 -22.80 -4.77
C LYS A 322 -33.16 -24.16 -4.44
N GLU A 323 -31.84 -24.24 -4.29
CA GLU A 323 -31.13 -25.48 -3.92
C GLU A 323 -31.61 -26.03 -2.56
N ARG A 324 -31.85 -25.16 -1.57
CA ARG A 324 -32.41 -25.56 -0.28
C ARG A 324 -33.85 -26.06 -0.39
N ALA A 325 -34.70 -25.39 -1.18
CA ALA A 325 -36.06 -25.85 -1.40
C ALA A 325 -36.07 -27.27 -2.00
N THR A 326 -35.23 -27.53 -3.01
CA THR A 326 -35.07 -28.86 -3.61
C THR A 326 -34.48 -29.89 -2.64
N GLN A 327 -33.57 -29.50 -1.74
CA GLN A 327 -33.04 -30.39 -0.70
C GLN A 327 -34.06 -30.68 0.42
N GLN A 328 -34.92 -29.70 0.75
CA GLN A 328 -36.00 -29.86 1.73
C GLN A 328 -37.11 -30.79 1.23
N GLU A 329 -37.45 -30.72 -0.07
CA GLU A 329 -38.36 -31.68 -0.71
C GLU A 329 -37.82 -33.12 -0.67
N ASN A 330 -36.49 -33.31 -0.63
CA ASN A 330 -35.85 -34.62 -0.64
C ASN A 330 -35.46 -35.18 0.74
N ALA A 331 -35.37 -34.37 1.80
CA ALA A 331 -34.74 -34.80 3.07
C ALA A 331 -35.58 -34.69 4.36
N GLY A 332 -36.78 -34.11 4.34
CA GLY A 332 -37.76 -34.23 5.45
C GLY A 332 -37.27 -33.85 6.87
N LYS A 333 -36.23 -33.01 7.05
CA LYS A 333 -35.75 -32.58 8.38
C LYS A 333 -35.32 -31.10 8.47
N VAL A 334 -35.49 -30.63 9.71
CA VAL A 334 -35.49 -29.28 10.34
C VAL A 334 -34.32 -28.36 9.94
N PRO A 335 -34.54 -27.04 9.81
CA PRO A 335 -33.51 -26.11 9.34
C PRO A 335 -32.48 -25.76 10.43
N THR A 336 -31.19 -25.89 10.08
CA THR A 336 -30.10 -25.15 10.71
C THR A 336 -30.17 -23.70 10.24
N LYS A 337 -30.39 -22.78 11.19
CA LYS A 337 -30.56 -21.34 10.97
C LYS A 337 -29.21 -20.74 10.53
N VAL A 338 -28.97 -20.62 9.23
CA VAL A 338 -27.93 -19.70 8.73
C VAL A 338 -28.56 -18.32 8.74
N GLU A 339 -28.09 -17.44 9.62
CA GLU A 339 -28.54 -16.04 9.66
C GLU A 339 -28.31 -15.38 8.30
N LYS A 340 -29.37 -14.74 7.83
CA LYS A 340 -29.53 -14.18 6.50
C LYS A 340 -29.08 -12.72 6.56
N ASP A 341 -27.92 -12.39 6.01
CA ASP A 341 -27.53 -10.99 5.83
C ASP A 341 -27.97 -10.52 4.44
N GLU A 342 -29.24 -10.10 4.32
CA GLU A 342 -29.77 -9.49 3.08
C GLU A 342 -29.14 -8.13 2.78
N ASP A 343 -28.36 -7.60 3.72
CA ASP A 343 -27.72 -6.30 3.67
C ASP A 343 -26.19 -6.47 3.66
N ARG A 344 -25.72 -7.50 2.97
CA ARG A 344 -24.30 -7.86 2.87
C ARG A 344 -23.52 -6.77 2.12
N ILE A 345 -22.39 -6.37 2.69
CA ILE A 345 -21.43 -5.50 2.02
C ILE A 345 -20.54 -6.34 1.09
N THR A 346 -20.56 -6.08 -0.22
CA THR A 346 -19.67 -6.74 -1.21
C THR A 346 -18.39 -5.96 -1.44
N HIS A 347 -18.39 -4.63 -1.23
CA HIS A 347 -17.24 -3.76 -1.42
C HIS A 347 -17.01 -2.81 -0.25
N VAL A 348 -15.77 -2.71 0.24
CA VAL A 348 -15.37 -1.65 1.20
C VAL A 348 -14.42 -0.66 0.53
N TYR A 349 -14.81 0.60 0.56
CA TYR A 349 -14.11 1.72 -0.04
C TYR A 349 -13.46 2.57 1.04
N PHE A 350 -12.16 2.39 1.28
CA PHE A 350 -11.41 3.21 2.23
C PHE A 350 -10.98 4.53 1.58
N ASN A 351 -11.68 5.60 1.91
CA ASN A 351 -11.45 6.95 1.41
C ASN A 351 -10.43 7.71 2.28
N PHE A 352 -9.31 8.13 1.67
CA PHE A 352 -8.28 8.96 2.30
C PHE A 352 -8.19 10.37 1.67
N LEU A 353 -9.25 10.85 1.02
CA LEU A 353 -9.36 12.26 0.63
C LEU A 353 -9.56 13.16 1.85
N GLY A 354 -9.17 14.43 1.73
CA GLY A 354 -9.34 15.39 2.83
C GLY A 354 -10.79 15.86 2.93
N ARG A 355 -11.45 15.59 4.05
CA ARG A 355 -12.81 16.07 4.38
C ARG A 355 -12.82 17.40 5.13
N ASP A 356 -11.73 17.71 5.83
CA ASP A 356 -11.60 18.86 6.75
C ASP A 356 -10.71 20.00 6.21
N ARG A 357 -10.31 19.93 4.93
CA ARG A 357 -9.41 20.91 4.33
C ARG A 357 -10.16 22.15 3.85
N THR A 358 -9.68 23.33 4.26
CA THR A 358 -10.26 24.63 3.92
C THR A 358 -9.52 25.39 2.81
N ASP A 359 -8.33 24.90 2.41
CA ASP A 359 -7.61 25.46 1.28
C ASP A 359 -8.33 25.14 -0.06
N PRO A 360 -8.09 25.89 -1.15
CA PRO A 360 -8.85 25.70 -2.40
C PRO A 360 -8.79 24.30 -3.01
N GLU A 361 -7.66 23.59 -2.87
CA GLU A 361 -7.57 22.18 -3.28
C GLU A 361 -8.34 21.29 -2.30
N GLY A 362 -8.23 21.60 -1.02
CA GLY A 362 -8.99 21.00 0.06
C GLY A 362 -10.51 21.02 -0.10
N LEU A 363 -11.08 22.16 -0.46
CA LEU A 363 -12.52 22.29 -0.72
C LEU A 363 -12.99 21.38 -1.85
N LYS A 364 -12.14 21.19 -2.87
CA LYS A 364 -12.42 20.27 -3.97
C LYS A 364 -12.33 18.81 -3.50
N GLU A 365 -11.34 18.43 -2.69
CA GLU A 365 -11.28 17.08 -2.10
C GLU A 365 -12.46 16.80 -1.16
N LYS A 366 -12.89 17.81 -0.39
CA LYS A 366 -14.03 17.73 0.51
C LYS A 366 -15.31 17.44 -0.27
N ALA A 367 -15.59 18.20 -1.34
CA ALA A 367 -16.77 17.98 -2.18
C ALA A 367 -16.79 16.57 -2.81
N LEU A 368 -15.62 16.04 -3.21
CA LEU A 368 -15.52 14.65 -3.69
C LEU A 368 -15.77 13.64 -2.56
N THR A 369 -15.28 13.92 -1.36
CA THR A 369 -15.48 13.06 -0.18
C THR A 369 -16.95 12.99 0.21
N GLU A 370 -17.63 14.12 0.31
CA GLU A 370 -19.06 14.18 0.63
C GLU A 370 -19.89 13.44 -0.43
N LYS A 371 -19.54 13.59 -1.71
CA LYS A 371 -20.20 12.83 -2.78
C LYS A 371 -19.95 11.32 -2.71
N LEU A 372 -18.75 10.90 -2.31
CA LEU A 372 -18.46 9.47 -2.09
C LEU A 372 -19.26 8.91 -0.92
N GLU A 373 -19.50 9.69 0.14
CA GLU A 373 -20.30 9.26 1.28
C GLU A 373 -21.76 9.00 0.87
N GLU A 374 -22.28 9.71 -0.15
CA GLU A 374 -23.60 9.47 -0.75
C GLU A 374 -23.72 8.16 -1.55
N LEU A 375 -22.62 7.44 -1.83
CA LEU A 375 -22.67 6.13 -2.48
C LEU A 375 -23.35 5.06 -1.62
N GLU A 376 -23.32 5.21 -0.30
CA GLU A 376 -24.00 4.27 0.58
C GLU A 376 -25.51 4.48 0.56
N LEU A 377 -26.25 3.42 0.83
CA LEU A 377 -27.70 3.50 0.99
C LEU A 377 -28.09 4.52 2.06
N HIS A 378 -28.83 5.55 1.67
CA HIS A 378 -29.34 6.60 2.56
C HIS A 378 -30.77 6.99 2.18
N ASN A 379 -31.47 7.64 3.12
CA ASN A 379 -32.81 8.16 2.89
C ASN A 379 -32.73 9.68 2.68
N GLU A 380 -33.16 10.13 1.50
CA GLU A 380 -33.32 11.54 1.19
C GLU A 380 -34.78 11.82 0.83
N ASN A 381 -35.46 12.69 1.59
CA ASN A 381 -36.86 13.08 1.36
C ASN A 381 -37.85 11.90 1.27
N GLY A 382 -37.60 10.79 1.97
CA GLY A 382 -38.45 9.60 1.95
C GLY A 382 -38.16 8.63 0.81
N MET A 383 -37.17 8.92 -0.04
CA MET A 383 -36.68 8.03 -1.09
C MET A 383 -35.32 7.43 -0.70
N LEU A 384 -35.13 6.15 -1.01
CA LEU A 384 -33.85 5.48 -0.81
C LEU A 384 -32.94 5.75 -2.01
N HIS A 385 -31.73 6.22 -1.74
CA HIS A 385 -30.68 6.52 -2.71
C HIS A 385 -29.39 5.78 -2.34
N GLY A 386 -28.49 5.62 -3.30
CA GLY A 386 -27.20 4.92 -3.10
C GLY A 386 -27.31 3.40 -3.14
N HIS A 387 -26.22 2.72 -2.77
CA HIS A 387 -26.07 1.28 -2.88
C HIS A 387 -25.99 0.61 -1.50
N LYS A 388 -26.71 -0.51 -1.34
CA LYS A 388 -26.68 -1.30 -0.10
C LYS A 388 -25.39 -2.14 0.03
N ASN A 389 -24.76 -2.51 -1.07
CA ASN A 389 -23.63 -3.45 -1.07
C ASN A 389 -22.25 -2.79 -0.87
N ILE A 390 -22.19 -1.48 -0.59
CA ILE A 390 -20.94 -0.74 -0.36
C ILE A 390 -20.88 -0.15 1.06
N ALA A 391 -19.67 -0.11 1.62
CA ALA A 391 -19.32 0.72 2.78
C ALA A 391 -18.19 1.68 2.39
N VAL A 392 -18.38 2.98 2.63
CA VAL A 392 -17.43 4.07 2.38
C VAL A 392 -16.89 4.56 3.72
N ILE A 393 -15.61 4.29 3.96
CA ILE A 393 -14.93 4.59 5.22
C ILE A 393 -13.97 5.76 4.98
N THR A 394 -14.34 6.96 5.40
CA THR A 394 -13.44 8.13 5.32
C THR A 394 -12.54 8.16 6.54
N LEU A 395 -11.22 8.11 6.33
CA LEU A 395 -10.23 8.08 7.42
C LEU A 395 -9.19 9.21 7.29
N PRO A 396 -8.69 9.75 8.42
CA PRO A 396 -7.69 10.80 8.40
C PRO A 396 -6.39 10.40 7.69
N ALA A 397 -5.83 11.33 6.92
CA ALA A 397 -4.71 11.00 6.04
C ALA A 397 -3.67 12.09 5.72
N ASP A 398 -3.93 13.37 5.97
CA ASP A 398 -2.96 14.45 5.64
C ASP A 398 -2.74 15.49 6.76
N LYS A 399 -3.79 15.93 7.46
CA LYS A 399 -3.71 17.00 8.47
C LYS A 399 -3.75 16.44 9.89
N GLY A 400 -3.72 17.34 10.88
CA GLY A 400 -3.78 16.99 12.30
C GLY A 400 -2.73 15.96 12.71
N LEU A 401 -3.21 14.81 13.21
CA LEU A 401 -2.39 13.67 13.63
C LEU A 401 -1.60 13.03 12.49
N MET A 402 -2.04 13.22 11.24
CA MET A 402 -1.39 12.73 10.02
C MET A 402 -0.49 13.77 9.33
N SER A 403 -0.28 14.93 9.97
CA SER A 403 0.59 15.99 9.42
C SER A 403 1.99 15.50 9.04
N LYS A 404 2.44 15.92 7.85
CA LYS A 404 3.73 15.56 7.24
C LYS A 404 4.97 15.81 8.09
N ASP A 405 4.88 16.66 9.12
CA ASP A 405 6.01 17.05 9.96
C ASP A 405 5.94 16.46 11.39
N SER A 406 4.85 15.78 11.77
CA SER A 406 4.70 15.21 13.12
C SER A 406 5.76 14.17 13.46
N TYR A 407 6.18 13.34 12.49
CA TYR A 407 7.26 12.36 12.68
C TYR A 407 8.58 13.00 13.15
N ALA A 408 8.79 14.29 12.89
CA ALA A 408 9.98 15.02 13.27
C ALA A 408 9.96 15.54 14.72
N ARG A 409 8.76 15.69 15.29
CA ARG A 409 8.53 16.39 16.56
C ARG A 409 8.61 15.41 17.74
N THR A 410 9.78 15.34 18.38
CA THR A 410 10.07 14.40 19.48
C THR A 410 10.13 15.05 20.87
N LYS A 411 10.13 16.39 20.92
CA LYS A 411 10.31 17.18 22.16
C LYS A 411 9.03 17.38 22.96
N LYS A 412 7.94 17.85 22.33
CA LYS A 412 6.62 18.01 22.97
C LYS A 412 6.19 16.66 23.55
N LYS A 413 5.59 16.65 24.74
CA LYS A 413 5.10 15.45 25.42
C LYS A 413 3.63 15.64 25.80
N HIS A 414 2.82 14.63 25.54
CA HIS A 414 1.39 14.55 25.85
C HIS A 414 1.16 13.43 26.85
N ASN A 415 0.19 13.57 27.75
CA ASN A 415 -0.25 12.47 28.61
C ASN A 415 -0.84 11.37 27.72
N ILE A 416 -0.55 10.11 28.03
CA ILE A 416 -1.09 8.97 27.27
C ILE A 416 -2.61 8.87 27.36
N ASP A 417 -3.19 9.18 28.52
CA ASP A 417 -4.63 9.05 28.73
C ASP A 417 -5.37 10.10 27.89
N ASP A 418 -4.89 11.35 27.89
CA ASP A 418 -5.42 12.43 27.04
C ASP A 418 -5.33 12.05 25.54
N VAL A 419 -4.28 11.34 25.13
CA VAL A 419 -4.12 10.89 23.74
C VAL A 419 -5.09 9.76 23.40
N LYS A 420 -5.35 8.83 24.33
CA LYS A 420 -6.35 7.77 24.14
C LYS A 420 -7.76 8.35 24.02
N GLU A 421 -8.10 9.31 24.88
CA GLU A 421 -9.36 10.05 24.80
C GLU A 421 -9.48 10.83 23.48
N GLU A 422 -8.41 11.53 23.05
CA GLU A 422 -8.34 12.21 21.75
C GLU A 422 -8.65 11.22 20.62
N PHE A 423 -8.02 10.04 20.60
CA PHE A 423 -8.22 9.03 19.57
C PHE A 423 -9.63 8.45 19.56
N LEU A 424 -10.17 8.13 20.75
CA LEU A 424 -11.51 7.57 20.90
C LEU A 424 -12.57 8.53 20.37
N ARG A 425 -12.52 9.80 20.79
CA ARG A 425 -13.51 10.81 20.37
C ARG A 425 -13.48 11.06 18.86
N ILE A 426 -12.29 11.06 18.25
CA ILE A 426 -12.18 11.15 16.78
C ILE A 426 -12.86 9.95 16.12
N ALA A 427 -12.58 8.73 16.59
CA ALA A 427 -13.12 7.51 16.00
C ALA A 427 -14.63 7.34 16.20
N GLN A 428 -15.18 7.89 17.30
CA GLN A 428 -16.62 7.95 17.55
C GLN A 428 -17.33 9.06 16.74
N GLU A 429 -16.59 9.91 16.02
CA GLU A 429 -17.12 11.14 15.42
C GLU A 429 -17.85 12.02 16.45
N SER A 430 -17.36 12.03 17.69
CA SER A 430 -18.00 12.79 18.76
C SER A 430 -18.03 14.28 18.38
N PRO A 431 -19.19 14.95 18.48
CA PRO A 431 -19.23 16.40 18.30
C PRO A 431 -18.24 17.08 19.26
N GLY A 432 -17.70 18.22 18.83
CA GLY A 432 -16.92 19.09 19.71
C GLY A 432 -17.75 19.42 20.95
N GLY A 433 -17.13 19.48 22.12
CA GLY A 433 -17.88 19.62 23.38
C GLY A 433 -17.50 18.65 24.50
N ARG A 434 -18.36 18.59 25.53
CA ARG A 434 -18.21 17.77 26.75
C ARG A 434 -19.57 17.32 27.27
N ASP A 435 -19.68 16.05 27.64
CA ASP A 435 -20.87 15.59 28.34
C ASP A 435 -20.92 16.18 29.75
N LEU A 436 -22.11 16.51 30.22
CA LEU A 436 -22.42 16.98 31.54
C LEU A 436 -23.46 16.05 32.14
N ARG A 437 -23.08 15.34 33.19
CA ARG A 437 -23.98 14.46 33.96
C ARG A 437 -24.50 15.20 35.19
N LEU A 438 -25.79 15.07 35.44
CA LEU A 438 -26.45 15.65 36.60
C LEU A 438 -26.71 14.56 37.63
N MET A 439 -26.18 14.72 38.85
CA MET A 439 -26.23 13.67 39.88
C MET A 439 -26.40 14.25 41.29
N ASP A 440 -26.87 13.42 42.22
CA ASP A 440 -26.96 13.80 43.64
C ASP A 440 -25.65 13.53 44.42
N LYS A 441 -24.81 12.64 43.90
CA LYS A 441 -23.52 12.25 44.50
C LYS A 441 -22.50 11.87 43.44
N LEU A 442 -21.22 11.98 43.80
CA LEU A 442 -20.12 11.53 42.94
C LEU A 442 -20.09 10.00 42.94
N PRO A 443 -20.03 9.35 41.76
CA PRO A 443 -19.87 7.89 41.68
C PRO A 443 -18.51 7.43 42.24
N ASP A 444 -18.47 6.24 42.84
CA ASP A 444 -17.23 5.63 43.34
C ASP A 444 -16.29 5.22 42.18
N ASP A 445 -16.88 4.80 41.05
CA ASP A 445 -16.15 4.51 39.81
C ASP A 445 -16.41 5.60 38.77
N LEU A 446 -15.35 6.35 38.48
CA LEU A 446 -15.35 7.47 37.54
C LEU A 446 -14.90 7.08 36.12
N THR A 447 -14.52 5.81 35.91
CA THR A 447 -13.86 5.35 34.68
C THR A 447 -14.71 5.61 33.43
N LYS A 448 -16.03 5.46 33.53
CA LYS A 448 -16.99 5.68 32.44
C LYS A 448 -17.38 7.14 32.19
N TYR A 449 -16.84 8.08 32.98
CA TYR A 449 -17.14 9.50 32.87
C TYR A 449 -15.93 10.33 32.41
N LYS A 450 -14.83 9.67 32.00
CA LYS A 450 -13.61 10.32 31.52
C LYS A 450 -13.93 11.33 30.42
N GLY A 451 -13.27 12.47 30.48
CA GLY A 451 -13.48 13.54 29.51
C GLY A 451 -14.81 14.27 29.66
N SER A 452 -15.55 14.08 30.77
CA SER A 452 -16.87 14.68 30.98
C SER A 452 -16.93 15.49 32.27
N TYR A 453 -17.99 16.28 32.42
CA TYR A 453 -18.35 16.96 33.66
C TYR A 453 -19.40 16.18 34.44
N ILE A 454 -19.30 16.22 35.77
CA ILE A 454 -20.35 15.76 36.68
C ILE A 454 -20.74 16.94 37.56
N TYR A 455 -21.98 17.40 37.43
CA TYR A 455 -22.55 18.40 38.31
C TYR A 455 -23.36 17.73 39.42
N ILE A 456 -22.90 17.93 40.64
CA ILE A 456 -23.58 17.51 41.86
C ILE A 456 -24.43 18.65 42.35
N ASN A 457 -25.73 18.41 42.49
CA ASN A 457 -26.68 19.36 43.05
C ASN A 457 -27.59 18.63 44.03
N ASN A 458 -27.25 18.69 45.32
CA ASN A 458 -28.05 18.12 46.40
C ASN A 458 -28.43 19.20 47.43
N SER A 459 -29.22 18.82 48.45
CA SER A 459 -29.68 19.75 49.49
C SER A 459 -28.55 20.45 50.24
N ASP A 460 -27.35 19.86 50.24
CA ASP A 460 -26.26 20.23 51.14
C ASP A 460 -25.15 20.99 50.40
N SER A 461 -25.00 20.79 49.09
CA SER A 461 -23.92 21.37 48.29
C SER A 461 -24.18 21.34 46.78
N LYS A 462 -23.56 22.30 46.08
CA LYS A 462 -23.42 22.31 44.62
C LYS A 462 -21.95 22.25 44.27
N THR A 463 -21.56 21.31 43.43
CA THR A 463 -20.15 21.12 43.04
C THR A 463 -20.07 20.58 41.62
N LEU A 464 -19.18 21.14 40.82
CA LEU A 464 -18.89 20.66 39.47
C LEU A 464 -17.56 19.94 39.48
N PHE A 465 -17.51 18.74 38.93
CA PHE A 465 -16.29 17.97 38.72
C PHE A 465 -16.01 17.81 37.24
N TYR A 466 -14.75 17.90 36.85
CA TYR A 466 -14.26 17.43 35.56
C TYR A 466 -13.54 16.11 35.77
N ILE A 467 -13.94 15.07 35.05
CA ILE A 467 -13.31 13.76 35.13
C ILE A 467 -12.22 13.72 34.06
N LYS A 468 -10.97 13.67 34.51
CA LYS A 468 -9.81 13.64 33.63
C LYS A 468 -9.72 12.32 32.90
N ALA A 469 -8.93 12.29 31.83
CA ALA A 469 -8.65 11.08 31.08
C ALA A 469 -8.07 9.94 31.94
N ASP A 470 -7.33 10.27 33.02
CA ASP A 470 -6.79 9.28 33.96
C ASP A 470 -7.84 8.71 34.94
N GLY A 471 -9.11 9.11 34.80
CA GLY A 471 -10.23 8.67 35.63
C GLY A 471 -10.35 9.40 36.97
N LYS A 472 -9.49 10.38 37.26
CA LYS A 472 -9.60 11.18 38.49
C LYS A 472 -10.51 12.38 38.27
N SER A 473 -11.28 12.71 39.29
CA SER A 473 -12.03 13.97 39.34
C SER A 473 -11.12 15.14 39.71
N GLU A 474 -11.31 16.26 39.04
CA GLU A 474 -10.88 17.60 39.46
C GLU A 474 -12.11 18.42 39.78
N GLU A 475 -12.15 19.01 40.96
CA GLU A 475 -13.18 19.98 41.29
C GLU A 475 -12.97 21.23 40.44
N VAL A 476 -14.02 21.62 39.73
CA VAL A 476 -14.02 22.75 38.83
C VAL A 476 -14.52 23.97 39.60
N PRO A 477 -13.72 25.05 39.69
CA PRO A 477 -14.17 26.28 40.31
C PRO A 477 -15.41 26.81 39.57
N VAL A 478 -16.45 27.14 40.32
CA VAL A 478 -17.65 27.82 39.81
C VAL A 478 -17.87 29.09 40.63
N ASN A 479 -17.85 30.26 39.98
CA ASN A 479 -17.96 31.55 40.68
C ASN A 479 -19.40 31.85 41.12
N ASP A 480 -20.39 31.50 40.29
CA ASP A 480 -21.81 31.74 40.57
C ASP A 480 -22.66 30.54 40.11
N PHE A 481 -23.06 29.68 41.06
CA PHE A 481 -23.94 28.54 40.79
C PHE A 481 -25.36 28.95 40.37
N SER A 482 -25.84 30.14 40.76
CA SER A 482 -27.17 30.61 40.33
C SER A 482 -27.17 30.93 38.84
N GLN A 483 -26.09 31.58 38.37
CA GLN A 483 -25.89 31.80 36.94
C GLN A 483 -25.66 30.49 36.18
N PHE A 484 -24.90 29.55 36.77
CA PHE A 484 -24.68 28.23 36.20
C PHE A 484 -26.01 27.49 35.98
N ASP A 485 -26.82 27.37 37.03
CA ASP A 485 -28.12 26.68 36.96
C ASP A 485 -29.09 27.33 35.98
N LYS A 486 -29.12 28.67 35.92
CA LYS A 486 -29.96 29.38 34.96
C LYS A 486 -29.57 29.07 33.52
N LYS A 487 -28.29 29.18 33.19
CA LYS A 487 -27.79 28.86 31.84
C LYS A 487 -27.96 27.39 31.51
N LEU A 488 -27.79 26.51 32.50
CA LEU A 488 -28.04 25.08 32.35
C LEU A 488 -29.52 24.83 32.06
N TYR A 489 -30.44 25.49 32.77
CA TYR A 489 -31.88 25.41 32.51
C TYR A 489 -32.24 25.90 31.11
N ASP A 490 -31.61 26.96 30.62
CA ASP A 490 -31.85 27.51 29.27
C ASP A 490 -31.47 26.54 28.13
N ILE A 491 -30.61 25.55 28.40
CA ILE A 491 -30.13 24.56 27.42
C ILE A 491 -30.58 23.12 27.72
N LYS A 492 -31.32 22.91 28.81
CA LYS A 492 -31.68 21.59 29.33
C LYS A 492 -33.17 21.32 29.12
N ASP A 493 -33.48 20.14 28.60
CA ASP A 493 -34.84 19.59 28.64
C ASP A 493 -35.19 19.12 30.06
N ASP A 494 -36.45 19.28 30.47
CA ASP A 494 -36.90 19.10 31.86
C ASP A 494 -36.50 17.72 32.45
N GLU A 495 -36.48 16.66 31.65
CA GLU A 495 -36.20 15.28 32.07
C GLU A 495 -34.74 14.81 31.89
N ALA A 496 -33.86 15.63 31.29
CA ALA A 496 -32.51 15.18 30.94
C ALA A 496 -31.60 15.01 32.18
N THR A 497 -31.04 13.81 32.39
CA THR A 497 -30.00 13.55 33.43
C THR A 497 -28.57 13.63 32.88
N GLU A 498 -28.45 13.80 31.56
CA GLU A 498 -27.21 13.93 30.81
C GLU A 498 -27.43 14.94 29.68
N LEU A 499 -26.43 15.78 29.43
CA LEU A 499 -26.42 16.73 28.33
C LEU A 499 -25.07 16.72 27.62
N HIS A 500 -25.05 16.79 26.30
CA HIS A 500 -23.84 17.09 25.55
C HIS A 500 -23.70 18.61 25.39
N LEU A 501 -22.67 19.20 25.98
CA LEU A 501 -22.37 20.63 25.87
C LEU A 501 -21.43 20.88 24.68
N SER A 502 -21.78 21.72 23.71
CA SER A 502 -20.86 22.20 22.68
C SER A 502 -19.67 22.97 23.28
N ASP A 503 -18.60 23.19 22.52
CA ASP A 503 -17.45 23.96 23.01
C ASP A 503 -17.84 25.41 23.40
N GLU A 504 -18.78 26.04 22.68
CA GLU A 504 -19.38 27.33 23.07
C GLU A 504 -20.20 27.24 24.36
N GLN A 505 -20.94 26.14 24.56
CA GLN A 505 -21.70 25.91 25.78
C GLN A 505 -20.76 25.67 26.97
N VAL A 506 -19.70 24.87 26.81
CA VAL A 506 -18.65 24.72 27.83
C VAL A 506 -18.00 26.07 28.14
N LYS A 507 -17.65 26.85 27.11
CA LYS A 507 -17.04 28.18 27.28
C LYS A 507 -17.97 29.13 28.04
N SER A 508 -19.25 29.13 27.73
CA SER A 508 -20.23 30.05 28.32
C SER A 508 -20.74 29.62 29.70
N LEU A 509 -20.83 28.32 29.96
CA LEU A 509 -21.35 27.74 31.20
C LEU A 509 -20.24 27.53 32.23
N VAL A 510 -19.09 26.99 31.82
CA VAL A 510 -17.99 26.59 32.71
C VAL A 510 -16.84 27.61 32.66
N THR A 511 -16.24 27.82 31.49
CA THR A 511 -15.01 28.62 31.39
C THR A 511 -15.23 30.09 31.78
N ALA A 512 -16.32 30.70 31.32
CA ALA A 512 -16.69 32.05 31.70
C ALA A 512 -17.08 32.18 33.18
N ASN A 513 -17.43 31.08 33.85
CA ASN A 513 -17.94 31.04 35.22
C ASN A 513 -16.99 30.30 36.18
N GLY A 514 -15.68 30.54 36.08
CA GLY A 514 -14.69 29.89 36.96
C GLY A 514 -13.33 29.63 36.32
N GLY A 515 -13.19 29.88 35.02
CA GLY A 515 -11.90 29.85 34.31
C GLY A 515 -11.43 28.45 33.91
N HIS A 516 -12.12 27.39 34.30
CA HIS A 516 -11.75 26.03 33.90
C HIS A 516 -11.92 25.85 32.39
N THR A 517 -10.85 25.36 31.75
CA THR A 517 -10.81 25.06 30.33
C THR A 517 -10.40 23.60 30.19
N PRO A 518 -11.29 22.71 29.69
CA PRO A 518 -10.92 21.33 29.50
C PRO A 518 -9.85 21.22 28.40
N PRO A 519 -9.09 20.10 28.33
CA PRO A 519 -8.12 19.89 27.27
C PRO A 519 -8.70 20.14 25.88
N ALA A 520 -8.07 21.00 25.08
CA ALA A 520 -8.56 21.32 23.75
C ALA A 520 -8.64 20.05 22.91
N LEU A 521 -9.83 19.74 22.39
CA LEU A 521 -9.99 18.65 21.45
C LEU A 521 -9.79 19.21 20.04
N PRO A 522 -9.02 18.53 19.20
CA PRO A 522 -8.93 18.96 17.81
C PRO A 522 -10.28 18.68 17.12
N GLU A 523 -10.84 19.68 16.45
CA GLU A 523 -11.94 19.49 15.49
C GLU A 523 -11.42 18.65 14.31
N ILE A 524 -11.40 17.33 14.45
CA ILE A 524 -10.99 16.41 13.40
C ILE A 524 -12.25 15.95 12.69
N LYS A 525 -12.50 16.55 11.52
CA LYS A 525 -13.67 16.27 10.67
C LYS A 525 -13.35 15.31 9.53
N ASP A 526 -12.13 14.75 9.48
CA ASP A 526 -11.67 13.81 8.43
C ASP A 526 -11.79 12.32 8.80
N PHE A 527 -12.67 12.00 9.75
CA PHE A 527 -13.16 10.66 10.04
C PHE A 527 -14.66 10.60 9.76
N HIS A 528 -15.12 9.62 8.98
CA HIS A 528 -16.53 9.34 8.77
C HIS A 528 -16.81 7.86 8.51
N ILE A 529 -17.78 7.30 9.25
CA ILE A 529 -18.41 6.00 9.02
C ILE A 529 -19.91 6.19 9.26
N SER A 530 -20.74 5.82 8.26
CA SER A 530 -22.19 5.96 8.37
C SER A 530 -22.76 5.14 9.54
N GLU A 531 -23.89 5.58 10.10
CA GLU A 531 -24.56 4.89 11.21
C GLU A 531 -24.90 3.42 10.85
N ARG A 532 -25.43 3.20 9.63
CA ARG A 532 -25.74 1.86 9.10
C ARG A 532 -24.51 0.93 9.10
N ILE A 533 -23.33 1.45 8.76
CA ILE A 533 -22.10 0.65 8.78
C ILE A 533 -21.56 0.49 10.20
N ARG A 534 -21.64 1.53 11.06
CA ARG A 534 -21.30 1.43 12.50
C ARG A 534 -22.09 0.31 13.18
N GLU A 535 -23.38 0.20 12.92
CA GLU A 535 -24.25 -0.87 13.44
C GLU A 535 -23.83 -2.29 13.02
N LYS A 536 -23.13 -2.42 11.90
CA LYS A 536 -22.59 -3.70 11.42
C LYS A 536 -21.25 -4.04 12.07
N ILE A 537 -20.36 -3.05 12.19
CA ILE A 537 -18.98 -3.29 12.62
C ILE A 537 -18.79 -3.22 14.15
N PHE A 538 -19.68 -2.55 14.89
CA PHE A 538 -19.54 -2.34 16.34
C PHE A 538 -20.56 -3.10 17.18
N ARG A 539 -20.85 -4.35 16.78
CA ARG A 539 -21.74 -5.25 17.53
C ARG A 539 -21.03 -5.84 18.73
N GLY A 540 -21.64 -5.76 19.90
CA GLY A 540 -21.15 -6.40 21.13
C GLY A 540 -21.30 -7.92 21.09
N GLU A 541 -20.91 -8.60 22.17
CA GLU A 541 -20.97 -10.07 22.28
C GLU A 541 -22.38 -10.65 22.09
N ASN A 542 -23.41 -9.85 22.38
CA ASN A 542 -24.82 -10.20 22.15
C ASN A 542 -25.27 -10.10 20.68
N GLY A 543 -24.36 -9.76 19.76
CA GLY A 543 -24.61 -9.59 18.33
C GLY A 543 -25.35 -8.30 17.98
N LYS A 544 -25.55 -7.37 18.91
CA LYS A 544 -26.26 -6.10 18.71
C LYS A 544 -25.34 -4.91 18.87
N TYR A 545 -25.64 -3.84 18.14
CA TYR A 545 -24.97 -2.56 18.28
C TYR A 545 -25.53 -1.76 19.46
N SER A 546 -24.65 -1.04 20.14
CA SER A 546 -24.92 -0.01 21.13
C SER A 546 -23.75 0.98 21.16
N ARG A 547 -23.96 2.19 21.67
CA ARG A 547 -22.87 3.16 21.86
C ARG A 547 -21.79 2.64 22.82
N GLU A 548 -22.20 1.88 23.83
CA GLU A 548 -21.30 1.23 24.79
C GLU A 548 -20.40 0.19 24.10
N SER A 549 -20.99 -0.71 23.30
CA SER A 549 -20.21 -1.72 22.57
C SER A 549 -19.27 -1.10 21.52
N GLU A 550 -19.67 -0.01 20.88
CA GLU A 550 -18.80 0.77 19.99
C GLU A 550 -17.60 1.36 20.73
N GLU A 551 -17.83 2.00 21.87
CA GLU A 551 -16.77 2.54 22.70
C GLU A 551 -15.79 1.47 23.18
N GLU A 552 -16.30 0.33 23.66
CA GLU A 552 -15.49 -0.79 24.13
C GLU A 552 -14.59 -1.35 23.02
N ILE A 553 -15.15 -1.57 21.83
CA ILE A 553 -14.41 -2.07 20.67
C ILE A 553 -13.34 -1.06 20.24
N LEU A 554 -13.70 0.22 20.08
CA LEU A 554 -12.76 1.26 19.68
C LEU A 554 -11.61 1.42 20.68
N ASN A 555 -11.91 1.45 21.98
CA ASN A 555 -10.89 1.48 23.03
C ASN A 555 -9.98 0.26 22.97
N SER A 556 -10.53 -0.93 22.77
CA SER A 556 -9.74 -2.16 22.62
C SER A 556 -8.77 -2.08 21.43
N LEU A 557 -9.22 -1.57 20.28
CA LEU A 557 -8.37 -1.38 19.09
C LEU A 557 -7.29 -0.30 19.30
N ILE A 558 -7.61 0.78 20.03
CA ILE A 558 -6.64 1.81 20.42
C ILE A 558 -5.58 1.19 21.34
N GLU A 559 -5.97 0.47 22.39
CA GLU A 559 -5.03 -0.19 23.31
C GLU A 559 -4.12 -1.20 22.60
N LYS A 560 -4.66 -2.00 21.68
CA LYS A 560 -3.86 -2.87 20.81
C LYS A 560 -2.80 -2.09 20.04
N SER A 561 -3.16 -0.93 19.50
CA SER A 561 -2.23 -0.05 18.78
C SER A 561 -1.08 0.45 19.66
N PHE A 562 -1.36 0.82 20.91
CA PHE A 562 -0.33 1.21 21.88
C PHE A 562 0.60 0.04 22.22
N LYS A 563 0.05 -1.15 22.42
CA LYS A 563 0.80 -2.37 22.73
C LYS A 563 1.68 -2.81 21.55
N ALA A 564 1.14 -2.83 20.33
CA ALA A 564 1.85 -3.21 19.11
C ALA A 564 3.10 -2.36 18.84
N LEU A 565 3.10 -1.11 19.30
CA LEU A 565 4.20 -0.16 19.13
C LEU A 565 5.04 0.08 20.40
N GLY A 566 4.78 -0.64 21.49
CA GLY A 566 5.57 -0.58 22.72
C GLY A 566 5.39 0.70 23.55
N TYR A 567 4.17 1.24 23.55
CA TYR A 567 3.83 2.50 24.21
C TYR A 567 2.77 2.37 25.31
N ASP A 568 2.20 1.19 25.51
CA ASP A 568 1.24 0.84 26.57
C ASP A 568 1.75 1.17 27.99
N LYS A 569 3.04 0.98 28.25
CA LYS A 569 3.66 1.24 29.56
C LYS A 569 4.15 2.68 29.77
N LYS A 570 3.94 3.58 28.81
CA LYS A 570 4.42 4.97 28.90
C LYS A 570 3.36 5.87 29.51
N THR A 571 3.81 6.87 30.28
CA THR A 571 2.93 7.93 30.78
C THR A 571 2.86 9.13 29.83
N LYS A 572 3.83 9.28 28.93
CA LYS A 572 3.90 10.41 27.99
C LYS A 572 4.41 10.03 26.60
N LEU A 573 3.80 10.64 25.57
CA LEU A 573 4.18 10.48 24.16
C LEU A 573 4.59 11.79 23.50
N SER A 574 5.55 11.76 22.58
CA SER A 574 5.78 12.89 21.67
C SER A 574 4.85 12.88 20.46
N ASP A 575 4.73 14.01 19.76
CA ASP A 575 3.97 14.12 18.50
C ASP A 575 4.30 12.99 17.51
N ALA A 576 5.59 12.63 17.37
CA ALA A 576 6.01 11.52 16.52
C ALA A 576 5.48 10.16 16.99
N GLN A 577 5.44 9.92 18.31
CA GLN A 577 4.95 8.65 18.86
C GLN A 577 3.42 8.60 18.76
N ARG A 578 2.76 9.71 19.07
CA ARG A 578 1.31 9.89 18.88
C ARG A 578 0.90 9.63 17.43
N GLN A 579 1.61 10.21 16.46
CA GLN A 579 1.37 9.94 15.03
C GLN A 579 1.58 8.46 14.69
N ALA A 580 2.62 7.80 15.23
CA ALA A 580 2.86 6.38 14.94
C ALA A 580 1.70 5.50 15.43
N VAL A 581 1.19 5.74 16.65
CA VAL A 581 0.03 4.99 17.19
C VAL A 581 -1.22 5.27 16.38
N TRP A 582 -1.51 6.54 16.09
CA TRP A 582 -2.68 6.89 15.27
C TRP A 582 -2.63 6.28 13.87
N PHE A 583 -1.44 6.29 13.26
CA PHE A 583 -1.21 5.66 11.97
C PHE A 583 -1.47 4.15 12.03
N HIS A 584 -0.96 3.46 13.06
CA HIS A 584 -1.19 2.02 13.23
C HIS A 584 -2.67 1.70 13.50
N PHE A 585 -3.33 2.48 14.37
CA PHE A 585 -4.76 2.35 14.65
C PHE A 585 -5.59 2.44 13.36
N LEU A 586 -5.40 3.51 12.58
CA LEU A 586 -6.18 3.72 11.36
C LEU A 586 -5.86 2.70 10.27
N LYS A 587 -4.56 2.52 9.95
CA LYS A 587 -4.12 1.74 8.78
C LYS A 587 -4.06 0.24 9.04
N TYR A 588 -4.21 -0.19 10.30
CA TYR A 588 -4.17 -1.59 10.64
C TYR A 588 -5.30 -2.02 11.58
N GLU A 589 -5.31 -1.64 12.86
CA GLU A 589 -6.27 -2.22 13.83
C GLU A 589 -7.74 -1.97 13.45
N LEU A 590 -8.11 -0.72 13.17
CA LEU A 590 -9.47 -0.36 12.74
C LEU A 590 -9.78 -0.91 11.34
N THR A 591 -8.84 -0.81 10.40
CA THR A 591 -9.01 -1.34 9.04
C THR A 591 -9.25 -2.85 9.06
N ASN A 592 -8.47 -3.60 9.83
CA ASN A 592 -8.57 -5.05 9.98
C ASN A 592 -9.88 -5.44 10.67
N HIS A 593 -10.32 -4.67 11.67
CA HIS A 593 -11.61 -4.86 12.33
C HIS A 593 -12.78 -4.67 11.35
N ILE A 594 -12.76 -3.60 10.55
CA ILE A 594 -13.77 -3.33 9.52
C ILE A 594 -13.86 -4.47 8.51
N ILE A 595 -12.71 -4.89 7.95
CA ILE A 595 -12.65 -5.97 6.96
C ILE A 595 -13.15 -7.29 7.56
N SER A 596 -12.75 -7.62 8.78
CA SER A 596 -13.15 -8.85 9.46
C SER A 596 -14.64 -8.86 9.82
N SER A 597 -15.21 -7.69 10.17
CA SER A 597 -16.62 -7.55 10.54
C SER A 597 -17.55 -7.58 9.33
N LEU A 598 -17.16 -6.93 8.23
CA LEU A 598 -18.00 -6.83 7.03
C LEU A 598 -17.82 -8.02 6.06
N GLN A 599 -16.68 -8.71 6.10
CA GLN A 599 -16.33 -9.81 5.20
C GLN A 599 -16.66 -9.55 3.72
N PRO A 600 -16.15 -8.42 3.16
CA PRO A 600 -16.47 -8.03 1.80
C PRO A 600 -15.83 -8.99 0.78
N LYS A 601 -16.35 -9.01 -0.44
CA LYS A 601 -15.69 -9.71 -1.57
C LYS A 601 -14.46 -8.94 -2.05
N SER A 602 -14.48 -7.62 -1.93
CA SER A 602 -13.41 -6.76 -2.41
C SER A 602 -13.24 -5.50 -1.57
N ILE A 603 -12.05 -4.93 -1.61
CA ILE A 603 -11.70 -3.69 -0.93
C ILE A 603 -10.91 -2.76 -1.85
N ASN A 604 -10.91 -1.47 -1.52
CA ASN A 604 -10.09 -0.47 -2.18
C ASN A 604 -9.53 0.54 -1.17
N PHE A 605 -8.22 0.80 -1.21
CA PHE A 605 -7.57 1.87 -0.44
C PHE A 605 -7.26 3.04 -1.37
N THR A 606 -8.03 4.12 -1.25
CA THR A 606 -7.98 5.19 -2.24
C THR A 606 -7.71 6.57 -1.67
N CYS A 607 -7.09 7.37 -2.50
CA CYS A 607 -7.00 8.81 -2.34
C CYS A 607 -7.23 9.38 -3.74
N LYS A 608 -6.69 10.56 -4.05
CA LYS A 608 -6.80 11.15 -5.38
C LYS A 608 -6.46 10.15 -6.51
N ASP A 609 -5.22 9.63 -6.50
CA ASP A 609 -4.77 8.64 -7.47
C ASP A 609 -4.39 7.29 -6.81
N ALA A 610 -4.84 6.98 -5.59
CA ALA A 610 -4.50 5.74 -4.86
C ALA A 610 -2.99 5.34 -4.80
N ILE A 611 -2.07 6.32 -4.86
CA ILE A 611 -0.60 6.08 -4.83
C ILE A 611 0.07 6.54 -3.54
N ASP A 612 -0.43 7.61 -2.92
CA ASP A 612 0.23 8.31 -1.83
C ASP A 612 -0.37 7.84 -0.50
N ARG A 613 -1.46 8.49 -0.04
CA ARG A 613 -2.19 8.13 1.18
C ARG A 613 -2.76 6.71 1.10
N GLY A 614 -3.44 6.37 0.00
CA GLY A 614 -3.98 5.02 -0.24
C GLY A 614 -2.90 3.96 -0.44
N GLY A 615 -1.82 4.29 -1.16
CA GLY A 615 -0.71 3.35 -1.38
C GLY A 615 0.03 2.99 -0.10
N VAL A 616 0.27 3.96 0.78
CA VAL A 616 0.86 3.71 2.10
C VAL A 616 -0.07 2.95 3.05
N ALA A 617 -1.38 3.22 3.01
CA ALA A 617 -2.35 2.46 3.79
C ALA A 617 -2.35 0.97 3.40
N SER A 618 -2.46 0.70 2.10
CA SER A 618 -2.38 -0.65 1.52
C SER A 618 -1.08 -1.36 1.89
N ALA A 619 0.07 -0.72 1.65
CA ALA A 619 1.38 -1.33 1.94
C ALA A 619 1.55 -1.66 3.43
N TYR A 620 1.11 -0.78 4.34
CA TYR A 620 1.23 -1.00 5.77
C TYR A 620 0.25 -2.06 6.29
N TYR A 621 -1.01 -2.02 5.87
CA TYR A 621 -2.02 -3.01 6.23
C TYR A 621 -1.52 -4.42 5.89
N ASN A 622 -1.14 -4.62 4.63
CA ASN A 622 -0.69 -5.91 4.13
C ASN A 622 0.65 -6.36 4.77
N LEU A 623 1.58 -5.43 5.08
CA LEU A 623 2.81 -5.75 5.80
C LEU A 623 2.51 -6.37 7.18
N VAL A 624 1.74 -5.67 8.01
CA VAL A 624 1.46 -6.12 9.37
C VAL A 624 0.60 -7.38 9.35
N LYS A 625 -0.41 -7.45 8.46
CA LYS A 625 -1.26 -8.64 8.30
C LYS A 625 -0.45 -9.89 7.94
N SER A 626 0.50 -9.78 7.01
CA SER A 626 1.36 -10.91 6.62
C SER A 626 2.27 -11.40 7.76
N PHE A 627 2.54 -10.55 8.76
CA PHE A 627 3.40 -10.88 9.88
C PHE A 627 2.65 -11.53 11.05
N GLU A 628 1.32 -11.44 11.08
CA GLU A 628 0.48 -12.08 12.11
C GLU A 628 0.67 -13.59 12.16
N PRO A 629 0.63 -14.22 13.35
CA PRO A 629 0.57 -15.66 13.46
C PRO A 629 -0.74 -16.18 12.84
N LEU A 630 -0.67 -17.38 12.23
CA LEU A 630 -1.88 -18.07 11.79
C LEU A 630 -2.71 -18.51 12.99
N THR A 631 -4.03 -18.51 12.85
CA THR A 631 -4.93 -19.10 13.84
C THR A 631 -4.86 -20.62 13.79
N GLU A 632 -5.24 -21.29 14.90
CA GLU A 632 -5.30 -22.76 14.93
C GLU A 632 -6.22 -23.32 13.82
N GLN A 633 -7.31 -22.63 13.52
CA GLN A 633 -8.21 -22.98 12.43
C GLN A 633 -7.53 -22.89 11.05
N GLN A 634 -6.74 -21.84 10.82
CA GLN A 634 -5.98 -21.69 9.57
C GLN A 634 -4.91 -22.78 9.43
N ILE A 635 -4.24 -23.14 10.53
CA ILE A 635 -3.26 -24.24 10.55
C ILE A 635 -3.95 -25.57 10.24
N GLN A 636 -5.10 -25.85 10.86
CA GLN A 636 -5.88 -27.06 10.60
C GLN A 636 -6.41 -27.14 9.16
N ALA A 637 -6.72 -25.99 8.56
CA ALA A 637 -7.10 -25.87 7.15
C ALA A 637 -5.90 -26.00 6.18
N GLY A 638 -4.69 -26.22 6.69
CA GLY A 638 -3.48 -26.38 5.88
C GLY A 638 -2.92 -25.06 5.31
N LYS A 639 -3.33 -23.89 5.83
CA LYS A 639 -2.77 -22.60 5.37
C LYS A 639 -1.31 -22.50 5.79
N VAL A 640 -0.46 -22.07 4.86
CA VAL A 640 0.97 -21.82 5.09
C VAL A 640 1.18 -20.33 5.26
N LYS A 641 1.97 -19.96 6.27
CA LYS A 641 2.31 -18.56 6.51
C LYS A 641 3.38 -18.12 5.51
N ILE A 642 3.10 -17.08 4.74
CA ILE A 642 4.05 -16.46 3.82
C ILE A 642 4.19 -14.97 4.21
N PRO A 643 5.18 -14.61 5.03
CA PRO A 643 5.42 -13.21 5.38
C PRO A 643 5.76 -12.37 4.14
N MET A 644 5.34 -11.11 4.14
CA MET A 644 5.67 -10.19 3.05
C MET A 644 7.19 -10.01 2.94
N SER A 645 7.71 -10.16 1.74
CA SER A 645 9.14 -9.94 1.45
C SER A 645 9.46 -8.46 1.26
N ARG A 646 10.75 -8.09 1.39
CA ARG A 646 11.22 -6.72 1.07
C ARG A 646 10.82 -6.29 -0.35
N LYS A 647 11.01 -7.19 -1.33
CA LYS A 647 10.67 -6.93 -2.75
C LYS A 647 9.20 -6.57 -2.90
N GLU A 648 8.32 -7.35 -2.30
CA GLU A 648 6.88 -7.16 -2.32
C GLU A 648 6.45 -5.87 -1.61
N PHE A 649 7.07 -5.53 -0.47
CA PHE A 649 6.81 -4.28 0.24
C PHE A 649 7.25 -3.05 -0.56
N ASP A 650 8.45 -3.08 -1.15
CA ASP A 650 8.94 -1.99 -2.00
C ASP A 650 8.12 -1.88 -3.29
N GLN A 651 7.63 -2.98 -3.87
CA GLN A 651 6.66 -2.97 -4.97
C GLN A 651 5.37 -2.26 -4.56
N ALA A 652 4.80 -2.65 -3.41
CA ALA A 652 3.56 -2.06 -2.91
C ALA A 652 3.66 -0.54 -2.70
N LEU A 653 4.85 -0.05 -2.30
CA LEU A 653 5.14 1.38 -2.08
C LEU A 653 5.48 2.15 -3.35
N HIS A 654 6.22 1.57 -4.29
CA HIS A 654 6.88 2.33 -5.36
C HIS A 654 6.31 2.11 -6.77
N ALA A 655 5.69 0.96 -7.04
CA ALA A 655 5.17 0.64 -8.37
C ALA A 655 4.06 1.62 -8.81
N ALA A 656 3.04 1.80 -7.96
CA ALA A 656 1.91 2.67 -8.31
C ALA A 656 2.32 4.15 -8.47
N PRO A 657 3.12 4.77 -7.57
CA PRO A 657 3.64 6.12 -7.83
C PRO A 657 4.44 6.26 -9.14
N ALA A 658 5.20 5.23 -9.52
CA ALA A 658 5.98 5.24 -10.76
C ALA A 658 5.07 5.17 -11.99
N MET A 659 4.10 4.25 -11.97
CA MET A 659 3.08 4.08 -13.00
C MET A 659 2.26 5.35 -13.23
N VAL A 660 1.89 6.07 -12.16
CA VAL A 660 0.91 7.17 -12.24
C VAL A 660 1.56 8.54 -12.37
N LYS A 661 2.68 8.76 -11.68
CA LYS A 661 3.33 10.08 -11.57
C LYS A 661 4.81 10.08 -11.96
N GLY A 662 5.33 8.97 -12.49
CA GLY A 662 6.74 8.87 -12.92
C GLY A 662 7.70 9.16 -11.76
N ARG A 663 7.38 8.73 -10.53
CA ARG A 663 8.20 8.99 -9.35
C ARG A 663 8.08 7.87 -8.32
N GLY A 664 9.00 7.82 -7.36
CA GLY A 664 8.81 6.99 -6.16
C GLY A 664 7.78 7.56 -5.19
N MET A 665 7.49 6.80 -4.14
CA MET A 665 6.77 7.29 -2.96
C MET A 665 7.40 8.59 -2.47
N ASN A 666 6.55 9.59 -2.24
CA ASN A 666 6.99 10.92 -1.83
C ASN A 666 7.24 10.96 -0.31
N HIS A 667 7.04 12.13 0.31
CA HIS A 667 7.15 12.32 1.75
C HIS A 667 6.33 11.34 2.63
N HIS A 668 5.28 10.68 2.12
CA HIS A 668 4.54 9.66 2.88
C HIS A 668 5.40 8.48 3.34
N ILE A 669 6.54 8.22 2.68
CA ILE A 669 7.53 7.24 3.16
C ILE A 669 7.99 7.53 4.61
N LYS A 670 7.99 8.81 5.03
CA LYS A 670 8.38 9.21 6.38
C LYS A 670 7.32 8.89 7.43
N LEU A 671 6.05 8.89 7.04
CA LEU A 671 4.92 8.59 7.93
C LEU A 671 4.90 7.09 8.21
N ILE A 672 4.94 6.27 7.16
CA ILE A 672 5.03 4.81 7.31
C ILE A 672 6.32 4.41 8.03
N TRP A 673 7.46 5.05 7.71
CA TRP A 673 8.71 4.82 8.42
C TRP A 673 8.57 5.07 9.92
N ASN A 674 7.83 6.09 10.34
CA ASN A 674 7.66 6.41 11.76
C ASN A 674 6.84 5.35 12.52
N ALA A 675 5.85 4.74 11.86
CA ALA A 675 5.12 3.60 12.41
C ALA A 675 5.99 2.32 12.41
N VAL A 676 6.72 2.06 11.33
CA VAL A 676 7.66 0.93 11.22
C VAL A 676 8.79 1.04 12.24
N ASP A 677 9.35 2.24 12.50
CA ASP A 677 10.39 2.47 13.51
C ASP A 677 9.93 2.01 14.90
N ALA A 678 8.70 2.37 15.27
CA ALA A 678 8.08 1.96 16.53
C ALA A 678 7.79 0.46 16.57
N TYR A 679 7.22 -0.09 15.49
CA TYR A 679 6.90 -1.52 15.38
C TYR A 679 8.15 -2.40 15.46
N VAL A 680 9.20 -2.05 14.70
CA VAL A 680 10.48 -2.78 14.71
C VAL A 680 11.13 -2.67 16.08
N THR A 681 11.09 -1.51 16.74
CA THR A 681 11.65 -1.36 18.09
C THR A 681 10.94 -2.28 19.09
N GLN A 682 9.61 -2.36 19.03
CA GLN A 682 8.84 -3.21 19.93
C GLN A 682 9.05 -4.71 19.65
N ASN A 683 9.22 -5.09 18.39
CA ASN A 683 9.28 -6.48 17.95
C ASN A 683 10.69 -6.92 17.51
N HIS A 684 11.74 -6.19 17.91
CA HIS A 684 13.11 -6.35 17.39
C HIS A 684 13.61 -7.79 17.51
N ALA A 685 13.53 -8.38 18.71
CA ALA A 685 13.99 -9.75 18.95
C ALA A 685 13.26 -10.80 18.10
N GLN A 686 11.93 -10.66 17.94
CA GLN A 686 11.13 -11.58 17.12
C GLN A 686 11.45 -11.43 15.63
N LEU A 687 11.60 -10.18 15.15
CA LEU A 687 11.97 -9.91 13.76
C LEU A 687 13.39 -10.39 13.45
N GLN A 688 14.32 -10.26 14.39
CA GLN A 688 15.70 -10.71 14.21
C GLN A 688 15.80 -12.24 14.15
N ALA A 689 15.01 -12.94 14.98
CA ALA A 689 15.00 -14.40 15.01
C ALA A 689 14.37 -15.03 13.74
N ASP A 690 13.50 -14.28 13.05
CA ASP A 690 12.78 -14.73 11.86
C ASP A 690 13.45 -14.18 10.58
N LYS A 691 14.15 -15.05 9.85
CA LYS A 691 14.88 -14.67 8.63
C LYS A 691 13.99 -14.00 7.59
N ASP A 692 12.73 -14.42 7.46
CA ASP A 692 11.80 -13.91 6.46
C ASP A 692 11.23 -12.53 6.81
N LYS A 693 11.41 -12.07 8.06
CA LYS A 693 10.95 -10.76 8.55
C LYS A 693 12.09 -9.80 8.91
N SER A 694 13.28 -10.33 9.13
CA SER A 694 14.47 -9.59 9.58
C SER A 694 14.84 -8.41 8.66
N TRP A 695 14.53 -8.51 7.37
CA TRP A 695 14.76 -7.45 6.37
C TRP A 695 14.11 -6.12 6.76
N LEU A 696 13.03 -6.11 7.55
CA LEU A 696 12.34 -4.89 7.96
C LEU A 696 13.21 -4.01 8.87
N ILE A 697 14.12 -4.62 9.64
CA ILE A 697 15.11 -3.91 10.47
C ILE A 697 16.02 -3.08 9.57
N GLU A 698 16.56 -3.69 8.52
CA GLU A 698 17.45 -3.01 7.56
C GLU A 698 16.68 -1.96 6.75
N TRP A 699 15.45 -2.27 6.30
CA TRP A 699 14.61 -1.31 5.58
C TRP A 699 14.34 -0.06 6.41
N ARG A 700 14.05 -0.20 7.71
CA ARG A 700 13.92 0.93 8.65
C ARG A 700 15.21 1.74 8.72
N ASP A 701 16.35 1.08 8.87
CA ASP A 701 17.64 1.76 9.01
C ASP A 701 17.96 2.56 7.73
N PHE A 702 17.71 1.99 6.56
CA PHE A 702 18.03 2.59 5.25
C PHE A 702 17.12 3.74 4.87
N ASN A 703 15.86 3.69 5.30
CA ASN A 703 14.88 4.75 5.06
C ASN A 703 14.80 5.80 6.18
N CYS A 704 15.70 5.74 7.17
CA CYS A 704 15.70 6.66 8.31
C CYS A 704 15.79 8.14 7.89
N PRO A 705 14.80 8.97 8.30
CA PRO A 705 14.85 10.40 8.09
C PRO A 705 16.06 11.06 8.76
N HIS A 706 16.60 12.11 8.13
CA HIS A 706 17.81 12.80 8.59
C HIS A 706 17.72 13.30 10.05
N ASN A 707 16.57 13.84 10.45
CA ASN A 707 16.32 14.33 11.81
C ASN A 707 16.11 13.22 12.86
N ARG A 708 15.92 11.97 12.43
CA ARG A 708 15.71 10.81 13.31
C ARG A 708 16.96 9.95 13.47
N VAL A 709 17.92 10.07 12.55
CA VAL A 709 19.14 9.23 12.47
C VAL A 709 19.96 9.23 13.76
N ALA A 710 20.06 10.35 14.48
CA ALA A 710 20.90 10.44 15.67
C ALA A 710 20.39 9.54 16.80
N LYS A 711 19.07 9.43 16.96
CA LYS A 711 18.46 8.56 17.97
C LYS A 711 18.57 7.10 17.52
N LEU A 712 18.21 6.81 16.27
CA LEU A 712 18.24 5.45 15.74
C LEU A 712 19.66 4.87 15.74
N LEU A 713 20.68 5.66 15.36
CA LEU A 713 22.07 5.22 15.38
C LEU A 713 22.51 4.75 16.78
N LYS A 714 22.18 5.51 17.83
CA LYS A 714 22.50 5.12 19.20
C LYS A 714 21.82 3.80 19.58
N GLN A 715 20.56 3.64 19.19
CA GLN A 715 19.81 2.42 19.42
C GLN A 715 20.42 1.22 18.66
N ARG A 716 20.72 1.36 17.36
CA ARG A 716 21.33 0.29 16.57
C ARG A 716 22.71 -0.13 17.05
N ILE A 717 23.53 0.80 17.55
CA ILE A 717 24.83 0.43 18.12
C ILE A 717 24.65 -0.53 19.31
N VAL A 718 23.66 -0.27 20.17
CA VAL A 718 23.36 -1.13 21.33
C VAL A 718 22.78 -2.46 20.87
N GLU A 719 21.79 -2.44 19.98
CA GLU A 719 21.17 -3.65 19.44
C GLU A 719 22.23 -4.52 18.75
N CYS A 720 22.93 -4.02 17.73
CA CYS A 720 23.94 -4.78 17.00
C CYS A 720 25.10 -5.28 17.87
N ARG A 721 25.47 -4.56 18.94
CA ARG A 721 26.44 -5.06 19.92
C ARG A 721 25.92 -6.30 20.60
N ALA A 722 24.70 -6.27 21.12
CA ALA A 722 24.08 -7.42 21.76
C ALA A 722 23.99 -8.61 20.79
N GLU A 723 23.63 -8.35 19.52
CA GLU A 723 23.59 -9.37 18.47
C GLU A 723 24.97 -10.04 18.25
N LEU A 724 26.04 -9.24 18.20
CA LEU A 724 27.41 -9.76 18.06
C LEU A 724 27.92 -10.43 19.35
N GLU A 725 27.57 -9.94 20.53
CA GLU A 725 27.92 -10.54 21.82
C GLU A 725 27.27 -11.91 22.00
N GLU A 726 25.99 -12.06 21.66
CA GLU A 726 25.30 -13.35 21.68
C GLU A 726 26.00 -14.37 20.78
N ARG A 727 26.37 -13.97 19.55
CA ARG A 727 27.12 -14.81 18.61
C ARG A 727 28.54 -15.10 19.09
N SER A 728 29.20 -14.13 19.71
CA SER A 728 30.52 -14.30 20.30
C SER A 728 30.48 -15.25 21.50
N ASN A 729 29.41 -15.25 22.30
CA ASN A 729 29.27 -16.20 23.40
C ASN A 729 29.07 -17.63 22.88
N ALA A 730 28.36 -17.79 21.75
CA ALA A 730 28.19 -19.08 21.09
C ALA A 730 29.46 -19.58 20.39
N ASN A 731 30.25 -18.67 19.81
CA ASN A 731 31.53 -18.97 19.16
C ASN A 731 32.58 -17.86 19.44
N PRO A 732 33.31 -17.93 20.57
CA PRO A 732 34.22 -16.86 21.01
C PRO A 732 35.37 -16.60 20.07
N ASP A 733 35.71 -17.57 19.22
CA ASP A 733 36.80 -17.46 18.27
C ASP A 733 36.36 -17.11 16.86
N ASP A 734 35.07 -16.85 16.62
CA ASP A 734 34.60 -16.39 15.32
C ASP A 734 35.23 -15.03 14.97
N PRO A 735 36.12 -15.00 13.99
CA PRO A 735 36.86 -13.80 13.69
C PRO A 735 36.06 -12.73 12.94
N TRP A 736 34.97 -13.10 12.25
CA TRP A 736 34.05 -12.14 11.64
C TRP A 736 33.33 -11.35 12.73
N ILE A 737 32.95 -12.05 13.80
CA ILE A 737 32.32 -11.45 14.98
C ILE A 737 33.31 -10.53 15.71
N LYS A 738 34.56 -10.98 15.93
CA LYS A 738 35.61 -10.14 16.56
C LYS A 738 35.88 -8.85 15.78
N GLU A 739 36.00 -8.93 14.45
CA GLU A 739 36.24 -7.74 13.61
C GLU A 739 35.00 -6.82 13.58
N GLY A 740 33.80 -7.40 13.51
CA GLY A 740 32.55 -6.66 13.66
C GLY A 740 32.48 -5.88 14.97
N GLN A 741 32.80 -6.53 16.10
CA GLN A 741 32.85 -5.90 17.43
C GLN A 741 33.87 -4.76 17.49
N ALA A 742 35.05 -4.93 16.89
CA ALA A 742 36.08 -3.89 16.84
C ALA A 742 35.61 -2.64 16.08
N ILE A 743 34.93 -2.83 14.94
CA ILE A 743 34.33 -1.76 14.15
C ILE A 743 33.22 -1.05 14.95
N LEU A 744 32.30 -1.80 15.58
CA LEU A 744 31.21 -1.24 16.37
C LEU A 744 31.71 -0.45 17.59
N HIS A 745 32.74 -0.92 18.27
CA HIS A 745 33.35 -0.20 19.40
C HIS A 745 33.92 1.16 18.96
N LYS A 746 34.59 1.23 17.79
CA LYS A 746 35.03 2.52 17.25
C LYS A 746 33.86 3.41 16.82
N LEU A 747 32.82 2.84 16.21
CA LEU A 747 31.61 3.58 15.82
C LEU A 747 30.91 4.23 17.02
N GLU A 748 30.79 3.52 18.15
CA GLU A 748 30.23 4.06 19.39
C GLU A 748 31.03 5.27 19.89
N HIS A 749 32.36 5.14 19.97
CA HIS A 749 33.24 6.22 20.41
C HIS A 749 33.09 7.48 19.54
N HIS A 750 32.98 7.31 18.22
CA HIS A 750 32.80 8.43 17.30
C HIS A 750 31.37 9.01 17.34
N SER A 751 30.35 8.16 17.48
CA SER A 751 28.96 8.58 17.68
C SER A 751 28.79 9.44 18.95
N ALA A 752 29.46 9.06 20.04
CA ALA A 752 29.48 9.82 21.31
C ALA A 752 30.12 11.20 21.17
N LYS A 753 31.11 11.36 20.29
CA LYS A 753 31.78 12.64 19.99
C LYS A 753 30.96 13.58 19.09
N GLY A 754 29.78 13.15 18.63
CA GLY A 754 28.89 14.01 17.85
C GLY A 754 29.38 14.31 16.43
N VAL A 755 30.25 13.46 15.85
CA VAL A 755 30.76 13.63 14.49
C VAL A 755 29.64 13.78 13.46
N SER A 756 29.94 14.50 12.37
CA SER A 756 29.05 14.59 11.21
C SER A 756 28.98 13.23 10.49
N GLY A 757 28.03 13.03 9.58
CA GLY A 757 27.92 11.76 8.83
C GLY A 757 27.12 10.63 9.50
N LYS A 758 26.23 10.94 10.45
CA LYS A 758 25.43 9.92 11.19
C LYS A 758 24.66 8.91 10.32
N ARG A 759 24.22 9.29 9.11
CA ARG A 759 23.59 8.35 8.15
C ARG A 759 24.59 7.31 7.63
N LEU A 760 25.86 7.69 7.46
CA LEU A 760 26.95 6.79 7.07
C LEU A 760 27.28 5.83 8.20
N LEU A 761 27.33 6.35 9.41
CA LEU A 761 27.56 5.53 10.59
C LEU A 761 26.42 4.52 10.77
N LEU A 762 25.16 4.93 10.57
CA LEU A 762 24.01 4.03 10.64
C LEU A 762 24.13 2.90 9.61
N GLU A 763 24.41 3.24 8.35
CA GLU A 763 24.65 2.22 7.31
C GLU A 763 25.81 1.27 7.67
N THR A 764 26.87 1.82 8.28
CA THR A 764 28.04 1.03 8.68
C THR A 764 27.72 0.07 9.81
N VAL A 765 26.93 0.49 10.79
CA VAL A 765 26.47 -0.37 11.89
C VAL A 765 25.65 -1.52 11.33
N SER A 766 24.64 -1.23 10.50
CA SER A 766 23.77 -2.27 9.93
C SER A 766 24.55 -3.24 9.04
N ARG A 767 25.31 -2.75 8.06
CA ARG A 767 26.04 -3.61 7.10
C ARG A 767 27.15 -4.42 7.76
N THR A 768 27.93 -3.83 8.66
CA THR A 768 29.02 -4.55 9.36
C THR A 768 28.44 -5.74 10.13
N THR A 769 27.35 -5.52 10.85
CA THR A 769 26.71 -6.54 11.67
C THR A 769 26.12 -7.64 10.81
N THR A 770 25.39 -7.29 9.75
CA THR A 770 24.84 -8.27 8.81
C THR A 770 25.93 -9.14 8.19
N ILE A 771 27.01 -8.55 7.67
CA ILE A 771 28.12 -9.29 7.03
C ILE A 771 28.87 -10.17 8.04
N ALA A 772 29.03 -9.70 9.28
CA ALA A 772 29.70 -10.44 10.33
C ALA A 772 28.91 -11.70 10.71
N ILE A 773 27.60 -11.55 10.93
CA ILE A 773 26.72 -12.63 11.44
C ILE A 773 26.30 -13.60 10.33
N HIS A 774 26.07 -13.11 9.10
CA HIS A 774 25.46 -13.88 8.01
C HIS A 774 26.48 -14.18 6.90
N PRO A 775 26.98 -15.43 6.79
CA PRO A 775 27.84 -15.83 5.68
C PRO A 775 27.24 -15.56 4.29
N GLU A 776 25.92 -15.73 4.14
CA GLU A 776 25.17 -15.46 2.92
C GLU A 776 25.22 -13.99 2.50
N ALA A 777 25.48 -13.06 3.43
CA ALA A 777 25.62 -11.64 3.13
C ALA A 777 27.01 -11.28 2.55
N ARG A 778 27.95 -12.23 2.47
CA ARG A 778 29.31 -12.01 1.97
C ARG A 778 29.37 -12.11 0.45
N THR A 779 28.57 -11.29 -0.21
CA THR A 779 28.41 -11.26 -1.67
C THR A 779 29.29 -10.18 -2.32
N GLU A 780 29.52 -10.30 -3.63
CA GLU A 780 30.23 -9.29 -4.42
C GLU A 780 29.53 -7.92 -4.35
N GLU A 781 28.20 -7.90 -4.31
CA GLU A 781 27.41 -6.69 -4.18
C GLU A 781 27.64 -6.01 -2.83
N ASN A 782 27.55 -6.75 -1.73
CA ASN A 782 27.80 -6.21 -0.40
C ASN A 782 29.25 -5.74 -0.25
N TYR A 783 30.21 -6.45 -0.84
CA TYR A 783 31.61 -5.98 -0.91
C TYR A 783 31.73 -4.62 -1.61
N LYS A 784 31.12 -4.45 -2.79
CA LYS A 784 31.12 -3.18 -3.54
C LYS A 784 30.48 -2.05 -2.73
N CYS A 785 29.30 -2.29 -2.15
CA CYS A 785 28.61 -1.32 -1.30
C CYS A 785 29.45 -0.92 -0.08
N TYR A 786 30.04 -1.90 0.61
CA TYR A 786 30.85 -1.67 1.80
C TYR A 786 32.16 -0.92 1.48
N LYS A 787 32.80 -1.22 0.34
CA LYS A 787 33.97 -0.50 -0.17
C LYS A 787 33.66 0.97 -0.46
N GLU A 788 32.54 1.26 -1.11
CA GLU A 788 32.10 2.63 -1.36
C GLU A 788 31.71 3.36 -0.06
N LEU A 789 31.04 2.69 0.86
CA LEU A 789 30.72 3.25 2.18
C LEU A 789 31.99 3.68 2.92
N ARG A 790 33.02 2.83 2.94
CA ARG A 790 34.34 3.15 3.51
C ARG A 790 34.98 4.37 2.85
N LYS A 791 35.05 4.36 1.50
CA LYS A 791 35.64 5.46 0.72
C LYS A 791 34.99 6.77 1.09
N ASN A 792 33.67 6.78 1.16
CA ASN A 792 32.95 8.00 1.46
C ASN A 792 33.07 8.44 2.92
N LEU A 793 33.13 7.52 3.89
CA LEU A 793 33.44 7.87 5.28
C LEU A 793 34.81 8.54 5.38
N SER A 794 35.80 8.01 4.66
CA SER A 794 37.17 8.54 4.66
C SER A 794 37.28 9.91 3.98
N ILE A 795 36.49 10.18 2.93
CA ILE A 795 36.47 11.46 2.22
C ILE A 795 35.68 12.52 2.99
N ALA A 796 34.49 12.17 3.49
CA ALA A 796 33.60 13.13 4.12
C ALA A 796 34.00 13.46 5.56
N HIS A 797 34.68 12.53 6.25
CA HIS A 797 35.04 12.64 7.66
C HIS A 797 36.47 12.10 7.91
N PRO A 798 37.51 12.88 7.59
CA PRO A 798 38.91 12.48 7.79
C PRO A 798 39.21 12.04 9.24
N GLU A 799 38.53 12.59 10.24
CA GLU A 799 38.63 12.17 11.64
C GLU A 799 38.26 10.69 11.89
N LEU A 800 37.63 10.03 10.91
CA LEU A 800 37.27 8.61 10.90
C LEU A 800 38.30 7.72 10.19
N HIS A 801 39.52 8.19 9.88
CA HIS A 801 40.55 7.40 9.18
C HIS A 801 40.84 6.03 9.85
N VAL A 802 40.85 5.96 11.18
CA VAL A 802 41.04 4.71 11.95
C VAL A 802 39.92 3.71 11.65
N LEU A 803 38.67 4.17 11.67
CA LEU A 803 37.49 3.37 11.30
C LEU A 803 37.56 2.95 9.83
N GLY A 804 37.95 3.86 8.94
CA GLY A 804 38.17 3.55 7.52
C GLY A 804 39.24 2.46 7.29
N GLY A 805 40.28 2.43 8.12
CA GLY A 805 41.30 1.38 8.13
C GLY A 805 40.72 0.01 8.49
N LEU A 806 39.96 -0.09 9.58
CA LEU A 806 39.29 -1.33 10.01
C LEU A 806 38.32 -1.84 8.93
N MET A 807 37.47 -0.95 8.40
CA MET A 807 36.56 -1.29 7.31
C MET A 807 37.28 -1.75 6.04
N LYS A 808 38.48 -1.22 5.74
CA LYS A 808 39.32 -1.69 4.62
C LYS A 808 39.80 -3.12 4.85
N ALA A 809 40.24 -3.44 6.06
CA ALA A 809 40.66 -4.79 6.42
C ALA A 809 39.49 -5.78 6.31
N PHE A 810 38.32 -5.42 6.85
CA PHE A 810 37.11 -6.23 6.77
C PHE A 810 36.66 -6.47 5.32
N ALA A 811 36.66 -5.43 4.47
CA ALA A 811 36.36 -5.59 3.04
C ALA A 811 37.36 -6.51 2.31
N GLY A 812 38.64 -6.45 2.68
CA GLY A 812 39.67 -7.35 2.15
C GLY A 812 39.42 -8.82 2.49
N ALA A 813 38.90 -9.11 3.68
CA ALA A 813 38.50 -10.46 4.08
C ALA A 813 37.34 -10.99 3.22
N ILE A 814 36.34 -10.15 2.91
CA ILE A 814 35.22 -10.52 2.02
C ILE A 814 35.74 -10.91 0.63
N LEU A 815 36.60 -10.07 0.04
CA LEU A 815 37.18 -10.32 -1.29
C LEU A 815 38.02 -11.60 -1.33
N TYR A 816 38.76 -11.90 -0.25
CA TYR A 816 39.55 -13.12 -0.15
C TYR A 816 38.67 -14.38 -0.19
N VAL A 817 37.53 -14.37 0.51
CA VAL A 817 36.55 -15.47 0.46
C VAL A 817 35.97 -15.61 -0.94
N LEU A 818 35.54 -14.51 -1.56
CA LEU A 818 34.95 -14.50 -2.91
C LEU A 818 35.93 -14.97 -3.99
N SER A 819 37.22 -14.72 -3.82
CA SER A 819 38.28 -15.15 -4.76
C SER A 819 38.72 -16.61 -4.59
N GLY A 820 38.05 -17.40 -3.75
CA GLY A 820 38.39 -18.80 -3.51
C GLY A 820 39.79 -18.95 -2.89
N LYS A 821 40.19 -18.02 -2.02
CA LYS A 821 41.49 -18.00 -1.34
C LYS A 821 42.72 -17.81 -2.25
N LYS A 822 42.53 -17.37 -3.51
CA LYS A 822 43.61 -17.24 -4.51
C LYS A 822 44.27 -15.84 -4.57
N LEU A 823 43.70 -14.81 -3.95
CA LEU A 823 44.30 -13.47 -3.93
C LEU A 823 45.20 -13.26 -2.72
N ASP A 824 46.39 -12.67 -2.93
CA ASP A 824 47.19 -12.12 -1.84
C ASP A 824 46.56 -10.81 -1.33
N ILE A 825 46.59 -10.64 -0.02
CA ILE A 825 45.62 -9.81 0.67
C ILE A 825 46.04 -8.34 0.55
N GLY A 826 45.10 -7.43 0.23
CA GLY A 826 45.26 -5.97 0.35
C GLY A 826 45.50 -5.45 1.79
N MET A 827 46.05 -6.32 2.65
CA MET A 827 46.44 -6.16 4.05
C MET A 827 47.77 -5.42 4.24
N SER A 828 48.43 -4.90 3.22
CA SER A 828 49.61 -4.03 3.44
C SER A 828 49.24 -2.54 3.41
N SER A 829 48.45 -2.12 2.42
CA SER A 829 48.12 -0.70 2.21
C SER A 829 47.02 -0.16 3.12
N GLY A 830 46.06 -0.99 3.58
CA GLY A 830 45.06 -0.55 4.57
C GLY A 830 45.65 -0.29 5.96
N TRP A 831 46.72 -1.01 6.27
CA TRP A 831 47.45 -0.95 7.52
C TRP A 831 48.39 0.25 7.57
N ALA A 832 48.94 0.64 6.41
CA ALA A 832 49.64 1.91 6.25
C ALA A 832 48.73 3.13 6.49
N THR A 833 47.49 3.10 5.99
CA THR A 833 46.49 4.17 6.22
C THR A 833 46.08 4.28 7.70
N PHE A 834 45.94 3.15 8.42
CA PHE A 834 45.68 3.14 9.86
C PHE A 834 46.86 3.72 10.69
N LYS A 835 48.09 3.40 10.28
CA LYS A 835 49.34 3.83 10.95
C LYS A 835 49.61 5.34 10.83
N ALA A 836 49.06 5.99 9.79
CA ALA A 836 49.21 7.43 9.55
C ALA A 836 48.30 8.31 10.43
N GLY A 837 47.29 7.74 11.12
CA GLY A 837 46.22 8.49 11.77
C GLY A 837 46.30 8.74 13.28
N ARG A 838 47.41 8.43 13.99
CA ARG A 838 47.49 8.67 15.46
C ARG A 838 48.90 8.85 16.03
N ASP A 839 48.97 9.68 17.09
CA ASP A 839 50.16 10.16 17.80
C ASP A 839 51.04 9.10 18.51
N ILE A 840 52.30 9.50 18.69
CA ILE A 840 53.51 8.71 18.99
C ILE A 840 53.47 7.92 20.30
N SER A 841 52.68 8.32 21.30
CA SER A 841 52.65 7.68 22.64
C SER A 841 51.84 6.37 22.73
N SER A 842 51.09 6.02 21.69
CA SER A 842 50.27 4.78 21.64
C SER A 842 50.98 3.58 20.99
N ARG A 843 52.23 3.75 20.53
CA ARG A 843 52.94 2.79 19.65
C ARG A 843 53.22 1.43 20.27
N GLU A 844 53.49 1.33 21.57
CA GLU A 844 53.84 0.04 22.23
C GLU A 844 52.60 -0.83 22.49
N SER A 845 51.50 -0.24 22.97
CA SER A 845 50.19 -0.93 23.09
C SER A 845 49.68 -1.35 21.70
N LEU A 846 49.88 -0.52 20.67
CA LEU A 846 49.55 -0.85 19.29
C LEU A 846 50.36 -2.03 18.75
N GLN A 847 51.67 -2.09 18.99
CA GLN A 847 52.49 -3.20 18.50
C GLN A 847 52.02 -4.55 19.07
N SER A 848 51.61 -4.56 20.34
CA SER A 848 51.02 -5.73 21.00
C SER A 848 49.67 -6.12 20.39
N GLU A 849 48.74 -5.17 20.25
CA GLU A 849 47.42 -5.42 19.63
C GLU A 849 47.52 -5.82 18.14
N MET A 850 48.49 -5.27 17.40
CA MET A 850 48.73 -5.55 15.98
C MET A 850 49.35 -6.93 15.75
N HIS A 851 50.27 -7.37 16.61
CA HIS A 851 50.77 -8.75 16.57
C HIS A 851 49.66 -9.76 16.86
N ASP A 852 48.78 -9.41 17.80
CA ASP A 852 47.66 -10.24 18.19
C ASP A 852 46.60 -10.35 17.09
N MET A 853 46.33 -9.26 16.37
CA MET A 853 45.40 -9.20 15.25
C MET A 853 45.94 -9.89 13.98
N LYS A 854 47.23 -9.74 13.67
CA LYS A 854 47.91 -10.47 12.59
C LYS A 854 47.90 -11.99 12.82
N ARG A 855 47.96 -12.43 14.07
CA ARG A 855 47.81 -13.83 14.48
C ARG A 855 46.36 -14.32 14.30
N LYS A 856 45.37 -13.56 14.78
CA LYS A 856 43.92 -13.87 14.62
C LYS A 856 43.45 -13.89 13.16
N LEU A 857 44.08 -13.09 12.28
CA LEU A 857 43.85 -13.12 10.83
C LEU A 857 44.44 -14.35 10.13
N LYS A 858 45.46 -14.99 10.70
CA LYS A 858 45.91 -16.31 10.24
C LYS A 858 44.94 -17.42 10.65
N GLU A 859 44.21 -17.25 11.75
CA GLU A 859 43.18 -18.19 12.22
C GLU A 859 41.91 -18.12 11.36
N LEU A 860 41.53 -16.92 10.88
CA LEU A 860 40.50 -16.67 9.84
C LEU A 860 40.63 -17.55 8.60
N VAL A 861 41.88 -17.81 8.20
CA VAL A 861 42.24 -18.49 6.95
C VAL A 861 41.99 -20.00 7.01
N ASN A 862 41.88 -20.58 8.22
CA ASN A 862 41.89 -22.03 8.46
C ASN A 862 40.56 -22.65 8.93
N THR A 863 39.46 -21.89 9.05
CA THR A 863 38.17 -22.44 9.51
C THR A 863 37.39 -23.06 8.33
N PRO A 864 36.97 -24.34 8.37
CA PRO A 864 36.19 -24.97 7.31
C PRO A 864 34.73 -24.47 7.31
N LEU A 865 34.15 -24.20 6.14
CA LEU A 865 32.71 -24.14 5.94
C LEU A 865 32.18 -25.59 5.96
N LYS A 866 31.37 -25.97 6.95
CA LYS A 866 30.64 -27.24 6.88
C LYS A 866 29.47 -27.08 5.91
N SER A 867 29.51 -27.80 4.79
CA SER A 867 28.37 -28.03 3.91
C SER A 867 27.72 -29.36 4.30
N GLU A 868 26.44 -29.36 4.63
CA GLU A 868 25.59 -30.54 4.51
C GLU A 868 24.94 -30.53 3.12
N THR A 869 24.65 -31.75 2.64
CA THR A 869 24.00 -32.15 1.38
C THR A 869 24.88 -32.22 0.12
N ASP A 870 25.52 -33.38 -0.05
CA ASP A 870 25.81 -33.97 -1.36
C ASP A 870 24.59 -34.79 -1.81
N GLY A 871 24.10 -34.56 -3.02
CA GLY A 871 22.99 -35.33 -3.61
C GLY A 871 22.68 -35.00 -5.07
N VAL A 872 23.38 -35.70 -5.97
CA VAL A 872 23.03 -36.07 -7.37
C VAL A 872 22.82 -34.94 -8.39
N ILE A 873 23.82 -34.78 -9.28
CA ILE A 873 23.81 -33.94 -10.49
C ILE A 873 23.28 -34.80 -11.67
N ASN A 874 22.31 -34.27 -12.43
CA ASN A 874 21.87 -34.81 -13.73
C ASN A 874 22.47 -33.98 -14.88
N GLU A 875 22.75 -34.65 -16.01
CA GLU A 875 23.65 -34.23 -17.10
C GLU A 875 23.11 -33.16 -18.10
N GLU A 876 22.18 -32.28 -17.73
CA GLU A 876 21.64 -31.27 -18.67
C GLU A 876 22.24 -29.85 -18.53
N GLU A 877 23.19 -29.61 -17.61
CA GLU A 877 23.83 -28.29 -17.40
C GLU A 877 25.10 -28.02 -18.23
N LYS A 878 25.35 -28.73 -19.34
CA LYS A 878 26.61 -28.57 -20.10
C LYS A 878 26.64 -27.47 -21.16
N GLU A 879 25.51 -26.88 -21.54
CA GLU A 879 25.47 -25.84 -22.60
C GLU A 879 25.28 -24.40 -22.07
N GLU A 880 24.84 -24.20 -20.83
CA GLU A 880 24.81 -22.87 -20.19
C GLU A 880 26.17 -22.47 -19.56
N GLU A 881 27.08 -23.43 -19.35
CA GLU A 881 28.39 -23.20 -18.73
C GLU A 881 29.41 -22.51 -19.65
N GLU A 882 29.21 -22.53 -20.97
CA GLU A 882 30.20 -22.00 -21.92
C GLU A 882 30.03 -20.49 -22.19
N VAL A 883 28.81 -19.96 -22.11
CA VAL A 883 28.51 -18.51 -22.23
C VAL A 883 28.79 -17.76 -20.92
N LEU A 884 28.58 -18.41 -19.77
CA LEU A 884 28.88 -17.85 -18.43
C LEU A 884 30.39 -17.78 -18.13
N ASN A 885 31.20 -18.59 -18.82
CA ASN A 885 32.66 -18.63 -18.63
C ASN A 885 33.43 -17.53 -19.38
N THR A 886 32.87 -16.99 -20.48
CA THR A 886 33.43 -15.85 -21.22
C THR A 886 33.25 -14.54 -20.45
N ASP A 887 32.06 -14.29 -19.88
CA ASP A 887 31.78 -13.09 -19.06
C ASP A 887 32.54 -13.06 -17.73
N LYS A 888 32.80 -14.24 -17.14
CA LYS A 888 33.68 -14.39 -15.96
C LYS A 888 35.15 -14.08 -16.31
N ARG A 889 35.64 -14.46 -17.49
CA ARG A 889 37.03 -14.19 -17.92
C ARG A 889 37.26 -12.74 -18.28
N GLU A 890 36.29 -12.06 -18.89
CA GLU A 890 36.40 -10.62 -19.19
C GLU A 890 36.35 -9.76 -17.92
N ASN A 891 35.51 -10.10 -16.94
CA ASN A 891 35.48 -9.43 -15.63
C ASN A 891 36.76 -9.67 -14.81
N GLN A 892 37.35 -10.87 -14.88
CA GLN A 892 38.66 -11.15 -14.26
C GLN A 892 39.81 -10.38 -14.93
N SER A 893 39.75 -10.18 -16.25
CA SER A 893 40.70 -9.39 -17.04
C SER A 893 40.63 -7.88 -16.70
N ALA A 894 39.42 -7.33 -16.56
CA ALA A 894 39.22 -5.93 -16.16
C ALA A 894 39.72 -5.67 -14.74
N MET A 895 39.45 -6.60 -13.81
CA MET A 895 39.90 -6.52 -12.42
C MET A 895 41.43 -6.64 -12.29
N LYS A 896 42.09 -7.44 -13.15
CA LYS A 896 43.55 -7.54 -13.25
C LYS A 896 44.20 -6.25 -13.78
N ARG A 897 43.59 -5.58 -14.78
CA ARG A 897 44.06 -4.28 -15.31
C ARG A 897 43.91 -3.15 -14.31
N GLU A 898 42.86 -3.15 -13.49
CA GLU A 898 42.67 -2.18 -12.40
C GLU A 898 43.72 -2.39 -11.28
N LEU A 899 44.11 -3.65 -11.01
CA LEU A 899 45.18 -4.01 -10.07
C LEU A 899 46.57 -3.57 -10.55
N ASP A 900 46.89 -3.76 -11.83
CA ASP A 900 48.18 -3.32 -12.40
C ASP A 900 48.30 -1.79 -12.45
N GLY A 901 47.18 -1.08 -12.58
CA GLY A 901 47.11 0.38 -12.50
C GLY A 901 47.34 0.95 -11.08
N LEU A 902 46.95 0.20 -10.05
CA LEU A 902 47.23 0.55 -8.64
C LEU A 902 48.68 0.27 -8.26
N ARG A 903 49.26 -0.82 -8.78
CA ARG A 903 50.66 -1.19 -8.54
C ARG A 903 51.66 -0.20 -9.16
N LYS A 904 51.38 0.29 -10.37
CA LYS A 904 52.23 1.29 -11.05
C LYS A 904 52.24 2.68 -10.40
N LYS A 905 51.22 3.04 -9.60
CA LYS A 905 51.17 4.33 -8.89
C LYS A 905 51.90 4.33 -7.55
N GLU A 906 52.25 3.15 -7.02
CA GLU A 906 52.94 3.00 -5.73
C GLU A 906 54.46 2.76 -5.88
N GLU A 907 54.95 2.49 -7.10
CA GLU A 907 56.37 2.22 -7.40
C GLU A 907 57.15 3.43 -7.96
N ASP A 908 56.51 4.59 -8.17
CA ASP A 908 57.18 5.82 -8.66
C ASP A 908 57.60 6.74 -7.49
N PRO A 909 58.90 6.88 -7.18
CA PRO A 909 59.37 7.74 -6.09
C PRO A 909 59.18 9.24 -6.34
N PHE A 910 58.73 9.66 -7.53
CA PHE A 910 58.65 11.07 -7.94
C PHE A 910 57.24 11.58 -8.27
N TYR A 911 56.18 10.84 -7.97
CA TYR A 911 54.82 11.32 -8.23
C TYR A 911 54.42 12.45 -7.27
N SER A 912 54.53 13.69 -7.73
CA SER A 912 53.92 14.87 -7.09
C SER A 912 52.54 15.12 -7.71
N PRO A 913 51.45 15.28 -6.92
CA PRO A 913 50.15 15.65 -7.45
C PRO A 913 50.19 17.10 -7.97
N PRO A 914 49.49 17.44 -9.06
CA PRO A 914 49.43 18.81 -9.53
C PRO A 914 48.69 19.69 -8.52
N THR A 915 49.41 20.65 -7.95
CA THR A 915 48.87 21.83 -7.27
C THR A 915 48.29 22.80 -8.30
N SER A 916 46.97 22.89 -8.37
CA SER A 916 46.29 24.14 -8.68
C SER A 916 44.87 24.12 -8.11
N ILE A 917 44.73 24.85 -7.00
CA ILE A 917 43.46 25.37 -6.50
C ILE A 917 43.32 26.76 -7.13
N GLU A 918 42.30 26.96 -7.96
CA GLU A 918 41.65 28.27 -8.11
C GLU A 918 40.13 28.07 -8.08
N ILE A 919 39.59 28.54 -6.94
CA ILE A 919 38.23 28.93 -6.52
C ILE A 919 37.03 28.42 -7.32
#